data_AF-A0A066PNC0-F1
#
_entry.id   AF-A0A066PNC0-F1
#
_cell.length_a   1.000
_cell.length_b   1.000
_cell.length_c   1.000
_cell.angle_alpha   90.00
_cell.angle_beta   90.00
_cell.angle_gamma   90.00
#
_symmetry.space_group_name_H-M   'P 1'
#
loop_
_entity.id
_entity.type
_entity.pdbx_description
1 polymer ?
#
loop_
_entity_poly.entity_id
_entity_poly.type
_entity_poly.pdbx_seq_one_letter_code
_entity_poly.pdbx_strand_id
1 'polypeptide(L)'
;MTHLARLRPIAPRVSPRQTRAGWRHPGTWLAALGAAGATFGIWAALNRPVTNLPPYRGEIGGFAFSPFHAGESPQSGIYPSIAQIRSDLALVAKHTHDIRTYTVQGDLGQIPALAAPYHLNVTLGAWIDQHPKANEAELKKVVKVANANADVKAVMVGNEVILRRNLTVPELAADIEYVKKRVHVPVSTAEPWHVWLHHPELAKSVDFITVHLLPYWEGVPEKDAVQYALMRLHEVEKRFPGKKVVIGEIGWPSDGIDIGAARASRVLQARFLRDFFNIAQKQHLDYFVMEAFDQPWKTSFEGRAAGYWGMWSLDRQAKWSLTGPVQQNRAWLAWALGSSLLGFLVTLLMLGVRPDIRWPGKILFAALVQGFGAALASLLMTMGETYLSWSAAAVWAALAAGQALLLFLLVADSFDLVETLFGRVRMRHFEPVPAAPGTKLPKVSLHLAICNEPPEMVKQTLNALAALDYENFEVLVIDNNTKDPAVWEPVAAHCARLGKQFRFFTLGKHPGYKAGALNFALRETAPDAEIVGVLDSDYIVDPDWLRCMVPAFADPNVGFTQSPQDYRDNDGSLFKRMMFWEYAGFFHIGMVNRNERNAVIQHGTMTLIRKAALDAEGGWAEWCITEDSELGLRLFREGYEAVYSKRSFGRGVMPDDFNAFRKQRYRWAYGAMRISRRHWKAFLSPFDRTLTIGQRWHFVTGWLPWIGDALGLAFLLLGLAWSAGLILDPVRFEFPILLFMLPSIGLFAFKIVQIFALYAARVPCGVGDRLGAAVAGLALSHTIGKAVWKGLFTNSLPFIRTPKMENAPALVQGLVMVREELILLALTWAALLGVGFGHHWATPESRLWCAVLFTQSLPYLASVLVSIIASMPAKAPKRTRIKAPALLPQSRMPISARTAAGD
;
A
#
# COMPACT_ATOMS: atom_id res chain seq x y z
N MET A 1 -21.25 35.89 46.48
CA MET A 1 -21.38 36.88 45.39
C MET A 1 -20.84 36.28 44.10
N THR A 2 -21.77 35.79 43.28
CA THR A 2 -21.82 35.79 41.80
C THR A 2 -20.54 35.97 40.97
N HIS A 3 -20.07 34.86 40.38
CA HIS A 3 -19.45 34.84 39.05
C HIS A 3 -20.05 33.70 38.20
N LEU A 4 -21.38 33.62 38.16
CA LEU A 4 -22.09 32.99 37.04
C LEU A 4 -22.04 33.98 35.87
N ALA A 5 -20.93 33.99 35.15
CA ALA A 5 -20.87 34.66 33.86
C ALA A 5 -21.96 34.04 32.98
N ARG A 6 -22.89 34.88 32.50
CA ARG A 6 -23.95 34.52 31.56
C ARG A 6 -23.33 33.87 30.31
N LEU A 7 -23.20 32.54 30.31
CA LEU A 7 -23.01 31.75 29.11
C LEU A 7 -24.30 31.90 28.30
N ARG A 8 -24.35 32.91 27.41
CA ARG A 8 -25.39 32.95 26.39
C ARG A 8 -25.19 31.71 25.52
N PRO A 9 -26.22 30.87 25.28
CA PRO A 9 -26.13 29.80 24.31
C PRO A 9 -25.74 30.43 22.97
N ILE A 10 -24.56 30.09 22.48
CA ILE A 10 -24.14 30.47 21.14
C ILE A 10 -25.06 29.67 20.22
N ALA A 11 -25.93 30.35 19.47
CA ALA A 11 -26.72 29.70 18.42
C ALA A 11 -25.79 28.79 17.61
N PRO A 12 -26.18 27.54 17.33
CA PRO A 12 -25.29 26.59 16.68
C PRO A 12 -24.71 27.28 15.44
N ARG A 13 -23.40 27.48 15.42
CA ARG A 13 -22.73 28.04 14.25
C ARG A 13 -22.58 26.89 13.27
N VAL A 14 -23.66 26.63 12.55
CA VAL A 14 -23.73 25.50 11.64
C VAL A 14 -22.86 25.84 10.44
N SER A 15 -23.03 26.97 9.75
CA SER A 15 -22.20 27.29 8.57
C SER A 15 -20.90 28.06 8.92
N PRO A 16 -19.70 27.59 8.49
CA PRO A 16 -18.45 28.32 8.70
C PRO A 16 -18.40 29.60 7.83
N ARG A 17 -17.81 30.68 8.33
CA ARG A 17 -17.47 31.87 7.51
C ARG A 17 -16.61 31.42 6.34
N GLN A 18 -16.98 31.79 5.11
CA GLN A 18 -16.11 31.67 3.93
C GLN A 18 -14.76 32.29 4.27
N THR A 19 -13.75 31.45 4.48
CA THR A 19 -12.40 31.91 4.73
C THR A 19 -11.88 32.50 3.42
N ARG A 20 -11.41 33.75 3.45
CA ARG A 20 -10.68 34.38 2.33
C ARG A 20 -9.65 33.37 1.83
N ALA A 21 -9.54 33.22 0.50
CA ALA A 21 -8.74 32.20 -0.18
C ALA A 21 -7.42 31.89 0.56
N GLY A 22 -7.41 30.81 1.35
CA GLY A 22 -6.30 30.45 2.24
C GLY A 22 -4.99 30.13 1.51
N TRP A 23 -5.07 29.98 0.18
CA TRP A 23 -3.96 29.93 -0.76
C TRP A 23 -3.08 31.19 -0.72
N ARG A 24 -3.55 32.32 -0.19
CA ARG A 24 -2.72 33.52 0.01
C ARG A 24 -1.96 33.53 1.34
N HIS A 25 -2.09 32.49 2.18
CA HIS A 25 -1.43 32.45 3.47
C HIS A 25 0.09 32.28 3.28
N PRO A 26 0.94 33.23 3.73
CA PRO A 26 2.38 33.20 3.47
C PRO A 26 3.05 31.95 4.08
N GLY A 27 2.58 31.54 5.26
CA GLY A 27 3.03 30.30 5.90
C GLY A 27 2.61 29.00 5.17
N THR A 28 1.76 29.05 4.15
CA THR A 28 1.50 27.87 3.31
C THR A 28 2.52 27.81 2.17
N TRP A 29 2.80 28.95 1.55
CA TRP A 29 3.83 29.09 0.51
C TRP A 29 5.22 28.77 1.01
N LEU A 30 5.63 29.34 2.14
CA LEU A 30 6.97 29.10 2.70
C LEU A 30 7.19 27.63 3.04
N ALA A 31 6.18 26.93 3.59
CA ALA A 31 6.26 25.51 3.87
C ALA A 31 6.35 24.67 2.57
N ALA A 32 5.51 24.98 1.58
CA ALA A 32 5.50 24.27 0.30
C ALA A 32 6.79 24.47 -0.49
N LEU A 33 7.28 25.71 -0.61
CA LEU A 33 8.55 26.05 -1.27
C LEU A 33 9.75 25.48 -0.51
N GLY A 34 9.76 25.58 0.82
CA GLY A 34 10.84 25.05 1.65
C GLY A 34 10.96 23.53 1.52
N ALA A 35 9.85 22.80 1.60
CA ALA A 35 9.85 21.34 1.43
C ALA A 35 10.21 20.92 -0.01
N ALA A 36 9.71 21.64 -1.02
CA ALA A 36 10.07 21.39 -2.42
C ALA A 36 11.58 21.62 -2.66
N GLY A 37 12.13 22.73 -2.16
CA GLY A 37 13.55 23.06 -2.26
C GLY A 37 14.44 22.06 -1.52
N ALA A 38 14.05 21.63 -0.31
CA ALA A 38 14.76 20.59 0.43
C ALA A 38 14.75 19.25 -0.30
N THR A 39 13.60 18.85 -0.84
CA THR A 39 13.45 17.60 -1.60
C THR A 39 14.26 17.64 -2.89
N PHE A 40 14.22 18.75 -3.62
CA PHE A 40 15.09 18.98 -4.78
C PHE A 40 16.57 18.93 -4.41
N GLY A 41 16.96 19.50 -3.26
CA GLY A 41 18.32 19.43 -2.72
C GLY A 41 18.77 17.99 -2.44
N ILE A 42 17.88 17.15 -1.91
CA ILE A 42 18.13 15.71 -1.72
C ILE A 42 18.31 15.02 -3.07
N TRP A 43 17.43 15.26 -4.05
CA TRP A 43 17.59 14.76 -5.41
C TRP A 43 18.95 15.15 -6.01
N ALA A 44 19.33 16.42 -5.90
CA ALA A 44 20.61 16.92 -6.40
C ALA A 44 21.81 16.31 -5.68
N ALA A 45 21.71 16.05 -4.37
CA ALA A 45 22.75 15.39 -3.59
C ALA A 45 22.93 13.92 -3.98
N LEU A 46 21.83 13.19 -4.20
CA LEU A 46 21.84 11.78 -4.58
C LEU A 46 22.27 11.55 -6.04
N ASN A 47 22.07 12.54 -6.93
CA ASN A 47 22.38 12.41 -8.36
C ASN A 47 23.62 13.22 -8.80
N ARG A 48 24.53 13.51 -7.86
CA ARG A 48 25.80 14.19 -8.17
C ARG A 48 26.61 13.37 -9.18
N PRO A 49 27.12 13.99 -10.26
CA PRO A 49 28.03 13.32 -11.18
C PRO A 49 29.29 12.84 -10.47
N VAL A 50 29.74 11.64 -10.80
CA VAL A 50 31.01 11.09 -10.33
C VAL A 50 32.13 11.62 -11.21
N THR A 51 33.04 12.38 -10.62
CA THR A 51 34.13 13.07 -11.32
C THR A 51 35.48 12.38 -11.20
N ASN A 52 35.66 11.50 -10.20
CA ASN A 52 36.91 10.81 -9.90
C ASN A 52 37.09 9.49 -10.70
N LEU A 53 36.79 9.54 -12.00
CA LEU A 53 36.98 8.44 -12.93
C LEU A 53 38.16 8.76 -13.85
N PRO A 54 39.10 7.84 -14.09
CA PRO A 54 40.20 8.13 -14.99
C PRO A 54 39.64 8.40 -16.39
N PRO A 55 40.12 9.44 -17.09
CA PRO A 55 39.76 9.65 -18.48
C PRO A 55 40.42 8.57 -19.35
N TYR A 56 39.77 8.22 -20.44
CA TYR A 56 40.38 7.44 -21.51
C TYR A 56 40.27 8.21 -22.83
N ARG A 57 41.39 8.29 -23.57
CA ARG A 57 41.49 9.02 -24.86
C ARG A 57 42.11 8.18 -25.98
N GLY A 58 42.42 6.91 -25.69
CA GLY A 58 42.98 5.99 -26.67
C GLY A 58 41.89 5.35 -27.53
N GLU A 59 42.32 4.44 -28.40
CA GLU A 59 41.46 3.61 -29.22
C GLU A 59 41.11 2.31 -28.49
N ILE A 60 39.84 1.90 -28.55
CA ILE A 60 39.38 0.68 -27.88
C ILE A 60 39.82 -0.54 -28.70
N GLY A 61 40.33 -1.57 -28.02
CA GLY A 61 40.93 -2.73 -28.66
C GLY A 61 39.99 -3.50 -29.57
N GLY A 62 38.71 -3.63 -29.20
CA GLY A 62 37.68 -4.21 -30.05
C GLY A 62 36.35 -4.37 -29.33
N PHE A 63 35.29 -4.66 -30.08
CA PHE A 63 33.97 -4.97 -29.51
C PHE A 63 33.47 -6.36 -29.91
N ALA A 64 32.88 -7.07 -28.94
CA ALA A 64 31.89 -8.08 -29.27
C ALA A 64 30.67 -7.39 -29.91
N PHE A 65 30.39 -7.76 -31.15
CA PHE A 65 29.44 -7.09 -32.03
C PHE A 65 28.21 -7.98 -32.26
N SER A 66 27.17 -7.67 -31.48
CA SER A 66 25.83 -8.28 -31.58
C SER A 66 24.82 -7.18 -31.94
N PRO A 67 24.45 -7.00 -33.23
CA PRO A 67 23.71 -5.82 -33.68
C PRO A 67 22.17 -5.93 -33.56
N PHE A 68 21.64 -6.69 -32.60
CA PHE A 68 20.17 -6.83 -32.45
C PHE A 68 19.51 -5.54 -31.95
N HIS A 69 18.37 -5.19 -32.54
CA HIS A 69 17.50 -4.08 -32.17
C HIS A 69 16.31 -4.55 -31.33
N ALA A 70 15.48 -3.60 -30.90
CA ALA A 70 14.26 -3.89 -30.14
C ALA A 70 13.35 -4.89 -30.88
N GLY A 71 12.98 -5.98 -30.21
CA GLY A 71 12.12 -7.04 -30.78
C GLY A 71 12.86 -8.08 -31.63
N GLU A 72 14.15 -7.89 -31.89
CA GLU A 72 14.99 -8.84 -32.60
C GLU A 72 15.71 -9.76 -31.60
N SER A 73 15.85 -11.04 -31.94
CA SER A 73 16.51 -12.03 -31.10
C SER A 73 16.88 -13.27 -31.91
N PRO A 74 18.02 -13.92 -31.62
CA PRO A 74 18.31 -15.22 -32.21
C PRO A 74 17.28 -16.29 -31.80
N GLN A 75 16.62 -16.16 -30.65
CA GLN A 75 15.62 -17.13 -30.17
C GLN A 75 14.31 -17.06 -30.95
N SER A 76 13.91 -15.87 -31.40
CA SER A 76 12.72 -15.67 -32.23
C SER A 76 12.99 -15.86 -33.73
N GLY A 77 14.27 -16.01 -34.12
CA GLY A 77 14.69 -16.08 -35.52
C GLY A 77 14.54 -14.75 -36.26
N ILE A 78 14.36 -13.63 -35.54
CA ILE A 78 14.24 -12.29 -36.12
C ILE A 78 15.62 -11.63 -36.02
N TYR A 79 16.27 -11.46 -37.17
CA TYR A 79 17.61 -10.90 -37.29
C TYR A 79 17.59 -9.45 -37.78
N PRO A 80 18.66 -8.67 -37.51
CA PRO A 80 18.77 -7.29 -37.98
C PRO A 80 18.87 -7.21 -39.50
N SER A 81 18.30 -6.16 -40.08
CA SER A 81 18.46 -5.84 -41.50
C SER A 81 19.87 -5.38 -41.84
N ILE A 82 20.25 -5.51 -43.12
CA ILE A 82 21.55 -5.02 -43.62
C ILE A 82 21.75 -3.52 -43.33
N ALA A 83 20.70 -2.70 -43.44
CA ALA A 83 20.78 -1.26 -43.16
C ALA A 83 21.11 -0.98 -41.68
N GLN A 84 20.47 -1.71 -40.77
CA GLN A 84 20.75 -1.66 -39.33
C GLN A 84 22.20 -2.07 -39.03
N ILE A 85 22.66 -3.19 -39.61
CA ILE A 85 24.04 -3.67 -39.44
C ILE A 85 25.05 -2.63 -39.92
N ARG A 86 24.84 -2.03 -41.10
CA ARG A 86 25.72 -0.96 -41.62
C ARG A 86 25.77 0.26 -40.72
N SER A 87 24.62 0.69 -40.20
CA SER A 87 24.55 1.82 -39.26
C SER A 87 25.33 1.54 -37.97
N ASP A 88 25.18 0.33 -37.43
CA ASP A 88 25.86 -0.09 -36.20
C ASP A 88 27.38 -0.24 -36.41
N LEU A 89 27.82 -0.78 -37.56
CA LEU A 89 29.23 -0.85 -37.95
C LEU A 89 29.86 0.55 -38.08
N ALA A 90 29.17 1.48 -38.73
CA ALA A 90 29.63 2.87 -38.88
C ALA A 90 29.78 3.60 -37.54
N LEU A 91 28.98 3.21 -36.53
CA LEU A 91 29.09 3.75 -35.18
C LEU A 91 30.32 3.18 -34.46
N VAL A 92 30.50 1.85 -34.50
CA VAL A 92 31.59 1.16 -33.82
C VAL A 92 32.96 1.50 -34.42
N ALA A 93 33.05 1.66 -35.74
CA ALA A 93 34.29 2.02 -36.46
C ALA A 93 34.89 3.39 -36.06
N LYS A 94 34.14 4.23 -35.33
CA LYS A 94 34.67 5.49 -34.78
C LYS A 94 35.56 5.29 -33.55
N HIS A 95 35.56 4.09 -32.98
CA HIS A 95 36.17 3.80 -31.68
C HIS A 95 37.16 2.64 -31.69
N THR A 96 37.14 1.81 -32.73
CA THR A 96 38.01 0.65 -32.87
C THR A 96 38.20 0.28 -34.34
N HIS A 97 39.29 -0.43 -34.62
CA HIS A 97 39.54 -1.16 -35.86
C HIS A 97 39.17 -2.64 -35.82
N ASP A 98 38.71 -3.19 -34.68
CA ASP A 98 38.47 -4.62 -34.54
C ASP A 98 37.09 -4.95 -33.95
N ILE A 99 36.39 -5.90 -34.58
CA ILE A 99 35.13 -6.45 -34.07
C ILE A 99 35.17 -7.97 -34.01
N ARG A 100 34.42 -8.53 -33.06
CA ARG A 100 34.20 -9.97 -32.92
C ARG A 100 32.73 -10.29 -33.08
N THR A 101 32.40 -11.29 -33.89
CA THR A 101 31.02 -11.78 -34.07
C THR A 101 30.86 -13.15 -33.43
N TYR A 102 29.61 -13.57 -33.19
CA TYR A 102 29.30 -14.85 -32.52
C TYR A 102 28.83 -15.95 -33.46
N THR A 103 28.21 -15.58 -34.59
CA THR A 103 27.57 -16.51 -35.51
C THR A 103 27.59 -15.96 -36.93
N VAL A 104 27.48 -16.86 -37.91
CA VAL A 104 27.26 -16.52 -39.32
C VAL A 104 25.82 -16.78 -39.77
N GLN A 105 24.88 -17.00 -38.85
CA GLN A 105 23.47 -17.23 -39.16
C GLN A 105 22.80 -16.02 -39.83
N GLY A 106 21.81 -16.31 -40.70
CA GLY A 106 21.06 -15.28 -41.42
C GLY A 106 21.96 -14.27 -42.14
N ASP A 107 21.61 -12.99 -42.00
CA ASP A 107 22.34 -11.85 -42.54
C ASP A 107 23.59 -11.46 -41.72
N LEU A 108 23.76 -12.00 -40.52
CA LEU A 108 24.97 -11.77 -39.71
C LEU A 108 26.23 -12.32 -40.40
N GLY A 109 26.08 -13.36 -41.24
CA GLY A 109 27.17 -13.86 -42.08
C GLY A 109 27.66 -12.87 -43.14
N GLN A 110 26.95 -11.76 -43.38
CA GLN A 110 27.38 -10.69 -44.28
C GLN A 110 28.25 -9.64 -43.57
N ILE A 111 28.34 -9.65 -42.24
CA ILE A 111 29.05 -8.63 -41.45
C ILE A 111 30.48 -8.38 -41.96
N PRO A 112 31.32 -9.40 -42.27
CA PRO A 112 32.67 -9.15 -42.79
C PRO A 112 32.70 -8.30 -44.06
N ALA A 113 31.83 -8.58 -45.03
CA ALA A 113 31.73 -7.81 -46.26
C ALA A 113 31.20 -6.39 -46.01
N LEU A 114 30.29 -6.24 -45.04
CA LEU A 114 29.73 -4.94 -44.65
C LEU A 114 30.70 -4.09 -43.83
N ALA A 115 31.66 -4.72 -43.16
CA ALA A 115 32.68 -4.10 -42.32
C ALA A 115 33.87 -3.55 -43.12
N ALA A 116 34.18 -4.16 -44.28
CA ALA A 116 35.30 -3.79 -45.15
C ALA A 116 35.38 -2.29 -45.50
N PRO A 117 34.28 -1.59 -45.89
CA PRO A 117 34.32 -0.16 -46.21
C PRO A 117 34.67 0.74 -45.01
N TYR A 118 34.58 0.22 -43.79
CA TYR A 118 34.91 0.93 -42.55
C TYR A 118 36.32 0.57 -42.02
N HIS A 119 37.09 -0.23 -42.76
CA HIS A 119 38.42 -0.71 -42.36
C HIS A 119 38.42 -1.42 -41.01
N LEU A 120 37.37 -2.22 -40.77
CA LEU A 120 37.21 -3.03 -39.57
C LEU A 120 37.71 -4.46 -39.82
N ASN A 121 38.67 -4.90 -39.02
CA ASN A 121 39.06 -6.30 -38.90
C ASN A 121 37.97 -7.10 -38.20
N VAL A 122 37.72 -8.32 -38.66
CA VAL A 122 36.69 -9.19 -38.09
C VAL A 122 37.28 -10.49 -37.55
N THR A 123 37.08 -10.75 -36.26
CA THR A 123 37.15 -12.09 -35.67
C THR A 123 35.79 -12.76 -35.86
N LEU A 124 35.71 -13.71 -36.78
CA LEU A 124 34.46 -14.30 -37.23
C LEU A 124 34.05 -15.47 -36.34
N GLY A 125 32.88 -15.39 -35.69
CA GLY A 125 32.38 -16.46 -34.83
C GLY A 125 31.51 -17.48 -35.55
N ALA A 126 31.64 -18.75 -35.14
CA ALA A 126 30.69 -19.82 -35.43
C ALA A 126 30.02 -20.25 -34.13
N TRP A 127 28.69 -20.20 -34.09
CA TRP A 127 27.94 -20.61 -32.90
C TRP A 127 27.74 -22.12 -32.89
N ILE A 128 28.31 -22.78 -31.88
CA ILE A 128 28.27 -24.24 -31.71
C ILE A 128 27.36 -24.60 -30.54
N ASP A 129 26.51 -25.59 -30.76
CA ASP A 129 25.46 -26.05 -29.83
C ASP A 129 25.34 -27.59 -29.85
N GLN A 130 24.34 -28.18 -29.18
CA GLN A 130 24.08 -29.63 -29.09
C GLN A 130 23.47 -30.23 -30.36
N HIS A 131 23.40 -29.47 -31.46
CA HIS A 131 22.67 -29.83 -32.68
C HIS A 131 23.65 -30.08 -33.84
N PRO A 132 24.10 -31.34 -34.08
CA PRO A 132 25.20 -31.62 -35.01
C PRO A 132 24.97 -31.13 -36.44
N LYS A 133 23.75 -31.24 -36.96
CA LYS A 133 23.41 -30.75 -38.31
C LYS A 133 23.48 -29.23 -38.43
N ALA A 134 23.08 -28.52 -37.37
CA ALA A 134 23.15 -27.07 -37.32
C ALA A 134 24.62 -26.61 -37.22
N ASN A 135 25.42 -27.28 -36.37
CA ASN A 135 26.86 -27.03 -36.25
C ASN A 135 27.54 -27.26 -37.60
N GLU A 136 27.27 -28.36 -38.29
CA GLU A 136 27.88 -28.64 -39.60
C GLU A 136 27.56 -27.54 -40.64
N ALA A 137 26.32 -27.06 -40.66
CA ALA A 137 25.91 -25.94 -41.53
C ALA A 137 26.62 -24.63 -41.16
N GLU A 138 26.73 -24.33 -39.87
CA GLU A 138 27.45 -23.15 -39.35
C GLU A 138 28.93 -23.21 -39.72
N LEU A 139 29.59 -24.35 -39.49
CA LEU A 139 31.02 -24.57 -39.81
C LEU A 139 31.30 -24.47 -41.31
N LYS A 140 30.43 -25.01 -42.17
CA LYS A 140 30.57 -24.83 -43.62
C LYS A 140 30.43 -23.37 -44.03
N LYS A 141 29.47 -22.66 -43.43
CA LYS A 141 29.23 -21.24 -43.73
C LYS A 141 30.37 -20.35 -43.23
N VAL A 142 30.91 -20.60 -42.04
CA VAL A 142 32.00 -19.79 -41.48
C VAL A 142 33.27 -19.92 -42.33
N VAL A 143 33.60 -21.12 -42.80
CA VAL A 143 34.75 -21.36 -43.71
C VAL A 143 34.57 -20.57 -45.02
N LYS A 144 33.38 -20.63 -45.62
CA LYS A 144 33.06 -19.89 -46.85
C LYS A 144 33.21 -18.38 -46.65
N VAL A 145 32.64 -17.85 -45.57
CA VAL A 145 32.67 -16.41 -45.28
C VAL A 145 34.09 -15.95 -44.95
N ALA A 146 34.84 -16.71 -44.15
CA ALA A 146 36.22 -16.38 -43.80
C ALA A 146 37.13 -16.27 -45.03
N ASN A 147 37.07 -17.23 -45.94
CA ASN A 147 37.91 -17.22 -47.14
C ASN A 147 37.47 -16.19 -48.20
N ALA A 148 36.22 -15.74 -48.16
CA ALA A 148 35.70 -14.75 -49.10
C ALA A 148 36.03 -13.29 -48.71
N ASN A 149 36.51 -13.04 -47.49
CA ASN A 149 36.67 -11.69 -46.95
C ASN A 149 38.07 -11.50 -46.35
N ALA A 150 38.89 -10.64 -46.96
CA ALA A 150 40.27 -10.39 -46.54
C ALA A 150 40.40 -9.69 -45.16
N ASP A 151 39.33 -9.02 -44.71
CA ASP A 151 39.28 -8.34 -43.42
C ASP A 151 38.97 -9.29 -42.25
N VAL A 152 38.64 -10.56 -42.53
CA VAL A 152 38.59 -11.59 -41.50
C VAL A 152 40.02 -11.91 -41.08
N LYS A 153 40.35 -11.69 -39.80
CA LYS A 153 41.71 -11.90 -39.26
C LYS A 153 41.84 -13.15 -38.39
N ALA A 154 40.72 -13.67 -37.90
CA ALA A 154 40.67 -14.91 -37.13
C ALA A 154 39.27 -15.54 -37.18
N VAL A 155 39.17 -16.83 -36.89
CA VAL A 155 37.88 -17.54 -36.72
C VAL A 155 37.75 -18.10 -35.31
N MET A 156 36.60 -17.89 -34.68
CA MET A 156 36.24 -18.42 -33.36
C MET A 156 35.22 -19.56 -33.51
N VAL A 157 35.65 -20.79 -33.26
CA VAL A 157 34.78 -21.98 -33.34
C VAL A 157 34.20 -22.25 -31.96
N GLY A 158 33.04 -21.67 -31.68
CA GLY A 158 32.36 -21.80 -30.41
C GLY A 158 32.56 -20.61 -29.47
N ASN A 159 31.59 -20.46 -28.56
CA ASN A 159 31.60 -19.52 -27.45
C ASN A 159 31.06 -20.26 -26.23
N GLU A 160 31.90 -20.47 -25.21
CA GLU A 160 31.54 -21.13 -23.96
C GLU A 160 30.89 -22.50 -24.18
N VAL A 161 31.37 -23.28 -25.14
CA VAL A 161 30.78 -24.57 -25.55
C VAL A 161 30.98 -25.61 -24.46
N ILE A 162 32.17 -25.63 -23.85
CA ILE A 162 32.50 -26.55 -22.76
C ILE A 162 31.82 -26.08 -21.46
N LEU A 163 31.83 -24.78 -21.17
CA LEU A 163 31.11 -24.21 -20.03
C LEU A 163 29.61 -24.58 -20.05
N ARG A 164 28.95 -24.35 -21.18
CA ARG A 164 27.53 -24.64 -21.40
C ARG A 164 27.23 -26.13 -21.59
N ARG A 165 28.27 -26.99 -21.62
CA ARG A 165 28.20 -28.45 -21.79
C ARG A 165 27.47 -28.86 -23.07
N ASN A 166 27.68 -28.13 -24.16
CA ASN A 166 27.07 -28.48 -25.45
C ASN A 166 27.82 -29.63 -26.13
N LEU A 167 29.15 -29.64 -26.05
CA LEU A 167 30.02 -30.67 -26.61
C LEU A 167 31.10 -31.06 -25.60
N THR A 168 31.68 -32.25 -25.80
CA THR A 168 32.91 -32.66 -25.12
C THR A 168 34.15 -32.02 -25.75
N VAL A 169 35.26 -32.01 -25.02
CA VAL A 169 36.53 -31.44 -25.53
C VAL A 169 37.00 -32.09 -26.84
N PRO A 170 36.95 -33.44 -27.02
CA PRO A 170 37.32 -34.05 -28.30
C PRO A 170 36.40 -33.67 -29.46
N GLU A 171 35.09 -33.51 -29.22
CA GLU A 171 34.13 -33.10 -30.25
C GLU A 171 34.39 -31.67 -30.70
N LEU A 172 34.55 -30.74 -29.75
CA LEU A 172 34.90 -29.36 -30.08
C LEU A 172 36.27 -29.26 -30.77
N ALA A 173 37.24 -30.06 -30.34
CA ALA A 173 38.55 -30.13 -30.99
C ALA A 173 38.44 -30.58 -32.46
N ALA A 174 37.56 -31.54 -32.77
CA ALA A 174 37.31 -31.98 -34.14
C ALA A 174 36.70 -30.86 -35.00
N ASP A 175 35.75 -30.10 -34.46
CA ASP A 175 35.16 -28.94 -35.14
C ASP A 175 36.19 -27.83 -35.41
N ILE A 176 37.06 -27.54 -34.42
CA ILE A 176 38.18 -26.61 -34.59
C ILE A 176 39.11 -27.10 -35.70
N GLU A 177 39.52 -28.36 -35.67
CA GLU A 177 40.44 -28.93 -36.65
C GLU A 177 39.84 -28.94 -38.07
N TYR A 178 38.54 -29.17 -38.18
CA TYR A 178 37.80 -29.09 -39.45
C TYR A 178 37.92 -27.70 -40.09
N VAL A 179 37.71 -26.63 -39.32
CA VAL A 179 37.81 -25.25 -39.79
C VAL A 179 39.26 -24.90 -40.10
N LYS A 180 40.18 -25.25 -39.20
CA LYS A 180 41.61 -24.90 -39.30
C LYS A 180 42.28 -25.44 -40.56
N LYS A 181 41.86 -26.63 -41.03
CA LYS A 181 42.33 -27.22 -42.31
C LYS A 181 41.80 -26.49 -43.56
N ARG A 182 40.83 -25.59 -43.42
CA ARG A 182 40.05 -25.02 -44.53
C ARG A 182 40.05 -23.48 -44.57
N VAL A 183 40.69 -22.81 -43.62
CA VAL A 183 40.81 -21.34 -43.60
C VAL A 183 42.28 -20.93 -43.60
N HIS A 184 42.56 -19.73 -44.08
CA HIS A 184 43.93 -19.17 -44.15
C HIS A 184 44.30 -18.29 -42.93
N VAL A 185 43.39 -18.17 -41.97
CA VAL A 185 43.51 -17.32 -40.78
C VAL A 185 43.58 -18.17 -39.52
N PRO A 186 44.19 -17.69 -38.42
CA PRO A 186 44.26 -18.44 -37.18
C PRO A 186 42.87 -18.75 -36.60
N VAL A 187 42.74 -19.92 -36.00
CA VAL A 187 41.48 -20.43 -35.41
C VAL A 187 41.61 -20.61 -33.90
N SER A 188 40.59 -20.18 -33.16
CA SER A 188 40.48 -20.32 -31.70
C SER A 188 39.07 -20.79 -31.29
N THR A 189 38.86 -21.03 -30.01
CA THR A 189 37.55 -21.10 -29.34
C THR A 189 37.59 -20.19 -28.12
N ALA A 190 36.45 -19.67 -27.67
CA ALA A 190 36.38 -18.78 -26.53
C ALA A 190 35.76 -19.48 -25.32
N GLU A 191 36.50 -19.53 -24.21
CA GLU A 191 36.07 -20.17 -22.96
C GLU A 191 36.52 -19.34 -21.74
N PRO A 192 35.85 -19.45 -20.58
CA PRO A 192 36.31 -18.83 -19.35
C PRO A 192 37.67 -19.35 -18.87
N TRP A 193 38.36 -18.55 -18.06
CA TRP A 193 39.71 -18.87 -17.55
C TRP A 193 39.79 -20.26 -16.89
N HIS A 194 38.78 -20.64 -16.09
CA HIS A 194 38.78 -21.91 -15.34
C HIS A 194 38.61 -23.13 -16.26
N VAL A 195 37.89 -22.99 -17.38
CA VAL A 195 37.77 -24.06 -18.38
C VAL A 195 39.12 -24.34 -19.02
N TRP A 196 39.88 -23.30 -19.39
CA TRP A 196 41.23 -23.47 -19.91
C TRP A 196 42.17 -24.17 -18.94
N LEU A 197 42.09 -23.85 -17.65
CA LEU A 197 42.92 -24.50 -16.63
C LEU A 197 42.52 -25.96 -16.37
N HIS A 198 41.23 -26.28 -16.44
CA HIS A 198 40.70 -27.64 -16.23
C HIS A 198 40.88 -28.56 -17.45
N HIS A 199 40.82 -28.00 -18.66
CA HIS A 199 40.93 -28.73 -19.93
C HIS A 199 42.13 -28.27 -20.77
N PRO A 200 43.37 -28.40 -20.26
CA PRO A 200 44.56 -27.90 -20.95
C PRO A 200 44.83 -28.61 -22.28
N GLU A 201 44.25 -29.79 -22.51
CA GLU A 201 44.31 -30.50 -23.78
C GLU A 201 43.64 -29.73 -24.93
N LEU A 202 42.62 -28.91 -24.65
CA LEU A 202 41.92 -28.09 -25.65
C LEU A 202 42.85 -27.06 -26.30
N ALA A 203 43.85 -26.56 -25.55
CA ALA A 203 44.82 -25.58 -26.04
C ALA A 203 45.70 -26.11 -27.20
N LYS A 204 45.76 -27.43 -27.39
CA LYS A 204 46.48 -28.05 -28.51
C LYS A 204 45.74 -27.90 -29.85
N SER A 205 44.41 -27.78 -29.81
CA SER A 205 43.55 -27.73 -30.99
C SER A 205 43.51 -26.35 -31.64
N VAL A 206 43.65 -25.29 -30.83
CA VAL A 206 43.59 -23.88 -31.26
C VAL A 206 44.96 -23.32 -31.64
N ASP A 207 44.99 -22.28 -32.47
CA ASP A 207 46.23 -21.55 -32.82
C ASP A 207 46.63 -20.57 -31.71
N PHE A 208 45.66 -19.89 -31.12
CA PHE A 208 45.78 -18.99 -29.97
C PHE A 208 44.64 -19.27 -28.99
N ILE A 209 44.77 -18.80 -27.74
CA ILE A 209 43.77 -18.99 -26.69
C ILE A 209 42.89 -17.75 -26.62
N THR A 210 41.58 -17.94 -26.45
CA THR A 210 40.65 -16.84 -26.21
C THR A 210 39.93 -17.03 -24.87
N VAL A 211 40.17 -16.12 -23.94
CA VAL A 211 39.69 -16.21 -22.56
C VAL A 211 38.59 -15.18 -22.27
N HIS A 212 37.51 -15.59 -21.62
CA HIS A 212 36.50 -14.68 -21.07
C HIS A 212 36.83 -14.32 -19.62
N LEU A 213 36.77 -13.03 -19.32
CA LEU A 213 37.11 -12.45 -18.02
C LEU A 213 35.98 -11.51 -17.58
N LEU A 214 35.01 -12.06 -16.85
CA LEU A 214 33.78 -11.36 -16.44
C LEU A 214 33.61 -11.40 -14.91
N PRO A 215 34.39 -10.61 -14.14
CA PRO A 215 34.45 -10.69 -12.67
C PRO A 215 33.09 -10.46 -11.97
N TYR A 216 32.17 -9.76 -12.63
CA TYR A 216 30.81 -9.56 -12.13
C TYR A 216 30.08 -10.87 -11.85
N TRP A 217 30.16 -11.85 -12.78
CA TRP A 217 29.53 -13.17 -12.60
C TRP A 217 30.20 -14.01 -11.50
N GLU A 218 31.44 -13.68 -11.15
CA GLU A 218 32.20 -14.33 -10.08
C GLU A 218 32.01 -13.63 -8.71
N GLY A 219 31.16 -12.59 -8.66
CA GLY A 219 30.81 -11.86 -7.44
C GLY A 219 31.92 -10.99 -6.86
N VAL A 220 32.91 -10.64 -7.68
CA VAL A 220 34.06 -9.82 -7.30
C VAL A 220 33.64 -8.34 -7.19
N PRO A 221 34.00 -7.61 -6.13
CA PRO A 221 33.66 -6.19 -6.01
C PRO A 221 34.35 -5.34 -7.08
N GLU A 222 33.72 -4.23 -7.46
CA GLU A 222 34.13 -3.38 -8.58
C GLU A 222 35.55 -2.83 -8.45
N LYS A 223 35.96 -2.54 -7.21
CA LYS A 223 37.27 -1.98 -6.87
C LYS A 223 38.43 -2.93 -7.17
N ASP A 224 38.18 -4.24 -7.11
CA ASP A 224 39.18 -5.30 -7.28
C ASP A 224 39.03 -6.00 -8.64
N ALA A 225 37.91 -5.76 -9.33
CA ALA A 225 37.52 -6.49 -10.53
C ALA A 225 38.54 -6.46 -11.67
N VAL A 226 39.14 -5.30 -11.96
CA VAL A 226 40.16 -5.21 -13.04
C VAL A 226 41.42 -5.98 -12.66
N GLN A 227 41.88 -5.87 -11.41
CA GLN A 227 43.04 -6.62 -10.94
C GLN A 227 42.78 -8.12 -10.92
N TYR A 228 41.58 -8.53 -10.54
CA TYR A 228 41.14 -9.92 -10.60
C TYR A 228 41.16 -10.46 -12.04
N ALA A 229 40.60 -9.71 -13.00
CA ALA A 229 40.62 -10.10 -14.41
C ALA A 229 42.05 -10.27 -14.93
N LEU A 230 42.95 -9.33 -14.61
CA LEU A 230 44.36 -9.41 -14.98
C LEU A 230 45.04 -10.59 -14.30
N MET A 231 44.80 -10.83 -13.01
CA MET A 231 45.35 -12.00 -12.31
C MET A 231 44.96 -13.30 -13.02
N ARG A 232 43.68 -13.47 -13.38
CA ARG A 232 43.20 -14.65 -14.13
C ARG A 232 43.82 -14.75 -15.52
N LEU A 233 44.02 -13.62 -16.21
CA LEU A 233 44.74 -13.59 -17.48
C LEU A 233 46.16 -14.17 -17.33
N HIS A 234 46.93 -13.65 -16.36
CA HIS A 234 48.30 -14.10 -16.12
C HIS A 234 48.37 -15.58 -15.70
N GLU A 235 47.37 -16.10 -14.98
CA GLU A 235 47.28 -17.54 -14.67
C GLU A 235 47.16 -18.39 -15.94
N VAL A 236 46.32 -17.97 -16.90
CA VAL A 236 46.20 -18.65 -18.20
C VAL A 236 47.49 -18.53 -19.02
N GLU A 237 48.08 -17.33 -19.11
CA GLU A 237 49.35 -17.11 -19.83
C GLU A 237 50.48 -17.98 -19.26
N LYS A 238 50.61 -18.04 -17.93
CA LYS A 238 51.61 -18.88 -17.25
C LYS A 238 51.38 -20.36 -17.51
N ARG A 239 50.13 -20.81 -17.64
CA ARG A 239 49.78 -22.20 -17.94
C ARG A 239 50.12 -22.58 -19.38
N PHE A 240 50.09 -21.61 -20.30
CA PHE A 240 50.28 -21.80 -21.75
C PHE A 240 51.32 -20.82 -22.34
N PRO A 241 52.59 -20.86 -21.92
CA PRO A 241 53.59 -19.85 -22.28
C PRO A 241 53.94 -19.78 -23.78
N GLY A 242 53.60 -20.82 -24.55
CA GLY A 242 53.82 -20.87 -26.01
C GLY A 242 52.60 -20.50 -26.85
N LYS A 243 51.50 -20.05 -26.23
CA LYS A 243 50.26 -19.66 -26.92
C LYS A 243 49.97 -18.18 -26.65
N LYS A 244 49.68 -17.43 -27.71
CA LYS A 244 49.11 -16.09 -27.57
C LYS A 244 47.75 -16.20 -26.87
N VAL A 245 47.51 -15.37 -25.86
CA VAL A 245 46.22 -15.29 -25.15
C VAL A 245 45.55 -13.97 -25.52
N VAL A 246 44.29 -14.05 -25.95
CA VAL A 246 43.44 -12.90 -26.31
C VAL A 246 42.25 -12.88 -25.37
N ILE A 247 41.86 -11.70 -24.90
CA ILE A 247 40.67 -11.55 -24.06
C ILE A 247 39.44 -11.49 -24.96
N GLY A 248 38.67 -12.57 -25.02
CA GLY A 248 37.49 -12.67 -25.89
C GLY A 248 36.32 -11.83 -25.44
N GLU A 249 36.16 -11.66 -24.13
CA GLU A 249 35.09 -10.87 -23.50
C GLU A 249 35.61 -10.29 -22.19
N ILE A 250 35.45 -8.97 -22.04
CA ILE A 250 35.69 -8.25 -20.80
C ILE A 250 34.71 -7.09 -20.69
N GLY A 251 34.15 -6.88 -19.51
CA GLY A 251 33.17 -5.82 -19.32
C GLY A 251 32.57 -5.80 -17.92
N TRP A 252 31.56 -4.95 -17.78
CA TRP A 252 30.78 -4.83 -16.56
C TRP A 252 29.37 -4.34 -16.92
N PRO A 253 28.30 -4.86 -16.30
CA PRO A 253 26.93 -4.46 -16.64
C PRO A 253 26.56 -3.10 -16.03
N SER A 254 25.79 -2.29 -16.79
CA SER A 254 25.34 -0.98 -16.32
C SER A 254 24.08 -1.02 -15.43
N ASP A 255 23.39 -2.15 -15.39
CA ASP A 255 22.21 -2.44 -14.56
C ASP A 255 22.11 -3.96 -14.39
N GLY A 256 21.48 -4.43 -13.31
CA GLY A 256 21.50 -5.84 -12.93
C GLY A 256 21.36 -6.04 -11.42
N ILE A 257 21.19 -7.29 -11.01
CA ILE A 257 21.13 -7.69 -9.60
C ILE A 257 22.53 -7.69 -8.96
N ASP A 258 22.60 -7.66 -7.63
CA ASP A 258 23.88 -7.84 -6.93
C ASP A 258 24.25 -9.34 -6.91
N ILE A 259 25.49 -9.68 -7.28
CA ILE A 259 26.05 -11.05 -7.21
C ILE A 259 27.22 -11.03 -6.23
N GLY A 260 27.09 -11.69 -5.07
CA GLY A 260 28.12 -11.61 -4.03
C GLY A 260 28.38 -10.15 -3.61
N ALA A 261 29.59 -9.64 -3.87
CA ALA A 261 29.95 -8.25 -3.66
C ALA A 261 29.91 -7.38 -4.94
N ALA A 262 29.68 -7.99 -6.10
CA ALA A 262 29.59 -7.30 -7.39
C ALA A 262 28.26 -6.56 -7.53
N ARG A 263 28.33 -5.28 -7.89
CA ARG A 263 27.16 -4.40 -8.10
C ARG A 263 27.13 -3.85 -9.51
N ALA A 264 25.97 -3.86 -10.14
CA ALA A 264 25.78 -3.29 -11.48
C ALA A 264 25.34 -1.82 -11.40
N SER A 265 26.01 -0.93 -12.12
CA SER A 265 25.54 0.45 -12.31
C SER A 265 26.27 1.11 -13.48
N ARG A 266 25.66 2.15 -14.07
CA ARG A 266 26.25 2.93 -15.16
C ARG A 266 27.59 3.55 -14.77
N VAL A 267 27.70 4.05 -13.54
CA VAL A 267 28.96 4.60 -13.01
C VAL A 267 30.02 3.52 -12.84
N LEU A 268 29.65 2.35 -12.33
CA LEU A 268 30.59 1.26 -12.09
C LEU A 268 31.06 0.62 -13.39
N GLN A 269 30.18 0.46 -14.38
CA GLN A 269 30.56 0.07 -15.73
C GLN A 269 31.58 1.04 -16.33
N ALA A 270 31.32 2.35 -16.24
CA ALA A 270 32.24 3.36 -16.74
C ALA A 270 33.60 3.31 -16.03
N ARG A 271 33.62 3.12 -14.70
CA ARG A 271 34.84 2.94 -13.92
C ARG A 271 35.63 1.74 -14.41
N PHE A 272 35.01 0.56 -14.40
CA PHE A 272 35.67 -0.69 -14.78
C PHE A 272 36.29 -0.60 -16.18
N LEU A 273 35.52 -0.13 -17.16
CA LEU A 273 36.00 -0.05 -18.54
C LEU A 273 37.09 1.00 -18.71
N ARG A 274 36.98 2.19 -18.10
CA ARG A 274 38.05 3.20 -18.18
C ARG A 274 39.34 2.76 -17.48
N ASP A 275 39.24 2.11 -16.32
CA ASP A 275 40.39 1.54 -15.61
C ASP A 275 41.06 0.47 -16.46
N PHE A 276 40.27 -0.46 -16.99
CA PHE A 276 40.74 -1.53 -17.86
C PHE A 276 41.38 -0.99 -19.14
N PHE A 277 40.75 -0.04 -19.86
CA PHE A 277 41.30 0.51 -21.10
C PHE A 277 42.65 1.19 -20.92
N ASN A 278 42.84 1.92 -19.82
CA ASN A 278 44.13 2.53 -19.51
C ASN A 278 45.23 1.49 -19.26
N ILE A 279 44.90 0.38 -18.57
CA ILE A 279 45.86 -0.71 -18.33
C ILE A 279 46.12 -1.49 -19.61
N ALA A 280 45.08 -1.83 -20.37
CA ALA A 280 45.17 -2.56 -21.61
C ALA A 280 46.02 -1.81 -22.64
N GLN A 281 45.86 -0.49 -22.74
CA GLN A 281 46.71 0.35 -23.60
C GLN A 281 48.18 0.34 -23.14
N LYS A 282 48.43 0.39 -21.83
CA LYS A 282 49.79 0.37 -21.27
C LYS A 282 50.49 -0.99 -21.45
N GLN A 283 49.73 -2.08 -21.39
CA GLN A 283 50.23 -3.45 -21.50
C GLN A 283 50.10 -4.04 -22.92
N HIS A 284 49.55 -3.27 -23.87
CA HIS A 284 49.30 -3.71 -25.25
C HIS A 284 48.49 -5.01 -25.33
N LEU A 285 47.41 -5.11 -24.53
CA LEU A 285 46.56 -6.30 -24.48
C LEU A 285 45.59 -6.33 -25.67
N ASP A 286 45.40 -7.52 -26.25
CA ASP A 286 44.36 -7.78 -27.25
C ASP A 286 43.06 -8.18 -26.55
N TYR A 287 41.98 -7.43 -26.77
CA TYR A 287 40.71 -7.68 -26.10
C TYR A 287 39.49 -7.27 -26.92
N PHE A 288 38.35 -7.88 -26.61
CA PHE A 288 37.03 -7.42 -27.04
C PHE A 288 36.16 -7.09 -25.84
N VAL A 289 35.59 -5.89 -25.83
CA VAL A 289 34.62 -5.47 -24.82
C VAL A 289 33.33 -6.24 -25.04
N MET A 290 32.78 -6.84 -23.97
CA MET A 290 31.43 -7.37 -23.93
C MET A 290 30.51 -6.29 -23.37
N GLU A 291 29.67 -5.65 -24.18
CA GLU A 291 29.62 -5.73 -25.65
C GLU A 291 29.37 -4.35 -26.26
N ALA A 292 29.22 -4.25 -27.59
CA ALA A 292 28.92 -2.96 -28.22
C ALA A 292 27.58 -2.38 -27.73
N PHE A 293 26.48 -3.11 -27.93
CA PHE A 293 25.12 -2.64 -27.65
C PHE A 293 24.46 -3.46 -26.55
N ASP A 294 23.55 -2.86 -25.80
CA ASP A 294 22.67 -3.62 -24.91
C ASP A 294 21.85 -4.65 -25.68
N GLN A 295 21.67 -5.82 -25.08
CA GLN A 295 20.98 -6.97 -25.68
C GLN A 295 19.86 -7.48 -24.76
N PRO A 296 18.74 -6.74 -24.62
CA PRO A 296 17.71 -7.06 -23.63
C PRO A 296 17.08 -8.46 -23.80
N TRP A 297 17.15 -9.05 -24.99
CA TRP A 297 16.69 -10.42 -25.23
C TRP A 297 17.42 -11.47 -24.37
N LYS A 298 18.66 -11.21 -23.95
CA LYS A 298 19.45 -12.08 -23.04
C LYS A 298 18.83 -12.21 -21.64
N THR A 299 18.05 -11.21 -21.22
CA THR A 299 17.46 -11.18 -19.86
C THR A 299 16.52 -12.34 -19.57
N SER A 300 15.91 -12.92 -20.60
CA SER A 300 14.91 -13.97 -20.44
C SER A 300 15.48 -15.32 -19.96
N PHE A 301 16.79 -15.52 -20.04
CA PHE A 301 17.44 -16.79 -19.66
C PHE A 301 18.75 -16.62 -18.89
N GLU A 302 19.45 -15.48 -19.01
CA GLU A 302 20.68 -15.17 -18.26
C GLU A 302 20.46 -14.18 -17.09
N GLY A 303 19.22 -13.73 -16.88
CA GLY A 303 18.86 -12.77 -15.83
C GLY A 303 19.10 -11.31 -16.21
N ARG A 304 18.67 -10.38 -15.34
CA ARG A 304 18.59 -8.94 -15.67
C ARG A 304 19.91 -8.35 -16.18
N ALA A 305 21.04 -8.68 -15.55
CA ALA A 305 22.34 -8.07 -15.88
C ALA A 305 22.81 -8.35 -17.31
N ALA A 306 22.43 -9.50 -17.87
CA ALA A 306 22.84 -9.94 -19.21
C ALA A 306 22.40 -8.98 -20.33
N GLY A 307 21.33 -8.21 -20.10
CA GLY A 307 20.86 -7.23 -21.08
C GLY A 307 21.65 -5.92 -21.14
N TYR A 308 22.56 -5.66 -20.19
CA TYR A 308 23.09 -4.31 -19.92
C TYR A 308 24.61 -4.16 -20.07
N TRP A 309 25.26 -5.05 -20.82
CA TRP A 309 26.71 -5.05 -21.02
C TRP A 309 27.19 -4.04 -22.07
N GLY A 310 26.29 -3.50 -22.90
CA GLY A 310 26.62 -2.56 -23.95
C GLY A 310 27.34 -1.30 -23.45
N MET A 311 28.28 -0.76 -24.22
CA MET A 311 28.70 0.64 -24.05
C MET A 311 27.63 1.61 -24.57
N TRP A 312 26.85 1.18 -25.56
CA TRP A 312 25.67 1.86 -26.08
C TRP A 312 24.40 1.17 -25.60
N SER A 313 23.33 1.95 -25.42
CA SER A 313 21.99 1.41 -25.17
C SER A 313 21.43 0.68 -26.39
N LEU A 314 20.28 0.03 -26.22
CA LEU A 314 19.52 -0.57 -27.31
C LEU A 314 19.19 0.45 -28.43
N ASP A 315 19.05 1.74 -28.08
CA ASP A 315 18.79 2.85 -29.00
C ASP A 315 20.07 3.50 -29.55
N ARG A 316 21.23 2.85 -29.41
CA ARG A 316 22.54 3.32 -29.91
C ARG A 316 23.01 4.62 -29.26
N GLN A 317 22.47 4.96 -28.09
CA GLN A 317 22.90 6.12 -27.31
C GLN A 317 24.05 5.73 -26.39
N ALA A 318 25.13 6.52 -26.38
CA ALA A 318 26.26 6.26 -25.50
C ALA A 318 25.84 6.41 -24.04
N LYS A 319 26.06 5.37 -23.22
CA LYS A 319 25.63 5.34 -21.81
C LYS A 319 26.41 6.30 -20.93
N TRP A 320 27.66 6.58 -21.27
CA TRP A 320 28.56 7.49 -20.56
C TRP A 320 29.66 7.97 -21.52
N SER A 321 30.31 9.09 -21.21
CA SER A 321 31.44 9.62 -22.00
C SER A 321 32.73 8.91 -21.61
N LEU A 322 33.71 8.72 -22.51
CA LEU A 322 35.04 8.19 -22.16
C LEU A 322 35.88 9.17 -21.33
N THR A 323 35.51 10.45 -21.32
CA THR A 323 36.17 11.50 -20.55
C THR A 323 35.17 12.32 -19.73
N GLY A 324 35.64 12.88 -18.61
CA GLY A 324 34.82 13.73 -17.76
C GLY A 324 33.87 12.97 -16.82
N PRO A 325 32.93 13.70 -16.19
CA PRO A 325 32.03 13.15 -15.18
C PRO A 325 31.03 12.14 -15.74
N VAL A 326 30.64 11.15 -14.94
CA VAL A 326 29.59 10.19 -15.28
C VAL A 326 28.44 10.31 -14.28
N GLN A 327 27.23 10.34 -14.80
CA GLN A 327 26.02 10.44 -13.99
C GLN A 327 25.23 9.14 -14.05
N GLN A 328 24.76 8.68 -12.89
CA GLN A 328 23.98 7.45 -12.77
C GLN A 328 22.64 7.57 -13.51
N ASN A 329 21.81 8.55 -13.15
CA ASN A 329 20.50 8.78 -13.78
C ASN A 329 20.56 10.09 -14.57
N ARG A 330 20.39 10.07 -15.89
CA ARG A 330 20.44 11.31 -16.70
C ARG A 330 19.15 12.12 -16.63
N ALA A 331 18.02 11.44 -16.45
CA ALA A 331 16.69 12.05 -16.45
C ALA A 331 16.26 12.63 -15.09
N TRP A 332 17.09 12.50 -14.03
CA TRP A 332 16.70 12.83 -12.66
C TRP A 332 16.19 14.26 -12.50
N LEU A 333 16.72 15.23 -13.26
CA LEU A 333 16.34 16.63 -13.12
C LEU A 333 14.86 16.85 -13.50
N ALA A 334 14.41 16.24 -14.60
CA ALA A 334 13.02 16.33 -15.04
C ALA A 334 12.07 15.69 -14.03
N TRP A 335 12.44 14.50 -13.53
CA TRP A 335 11.67 13.79 -12.51
C TRP A 335 11.62 14.54 -11.17
N ALA A 336 12.74 15.10 -10.72
CA ALA A 336 12.83 15.88 -9.49
C ALA A 336 12.01 17.16 -9.58
N LEU A 337 12.06 17.89 -10.71
CA LEU A 337 11.26 19.10 -10.93
C LEU A 337 9.77 18.75 -11.01
N GLY A 338 9.40 17.71 -11.77
CA GLY A 338 8.02 17.26 -11.91
C GLY A 338 7.41 16.82 -10.58
N SER A 339 8.12 15.99 -9.81
CA SER A 339 7.65 15.53 -8.50
C SER A 339 7.57 16.67 -7.49
N SER A 340 8.56 17.57 -7.49
CA SER A 340 8.61 18.70 -6.57
C SER A 340 7.48 19.70 -6.85
N LEU A 341 7.19 19.96 -8.13
CA LEU A 341 6.09 20.82 -8.56
C LEU A 341 4.73 20.19 -8.22
N LEU A 342 4.54 18.90 -8.49
CA LEU A 342 3.29 18.21 -8.15
C LEU A 342 3.05 18.22 -6.63
N GLY A 343 4.06 17.85 -5.85
CA GLY A 343 3.98 17.88 -4.39
C GLY A 343 3.71 19.29 -3.84
N PHE A 344 4.29 20.31 -4.47
CA PHE A 344 4.04 21.71 -4.15
C PHE A 344 2.58 22.10 -4.42
N LEU A 345 2.03 21.77 -5.59
CA LEU A 345 0.65 22.07 -5.96
C LEU A 345 -0.36 21.36 -5.04
N VAL A 346 -0.14 20.08 -4.73
CA VAL A 346 -0.98 19.31 -3.80
C VAL A 346 -0.94 19.94 -2.40
N THR A 347 0.25 20.31 -1.93
CA THR A 347 0.43 20.98 -0.63
C THR A 347 -0.31 22.30 -0.57
N LEU A 348 -0.15 23.16 -1.59
CA LEU A 348 -0.87 24.43 -1.68
C LEU A 348 -2.38 24.22 -1.69
N LEU A 349 -2.86 23.22 -2.42
CA LEU A 349 -4.28 22.94 -2.55
C LEU A 349 -4.92 22.52 -1.24
N MET A 350 -4.32 21.54 -0.56
CA MET A 350 -4.91 20.99 0.65
C MET A 350 -4.76 21.96 1.85
N LEU A 351 -3.59 22.58 2.02
CA LEU A 351 -3.39 23.57 3.09
C LEU A 351 -4.08 24.91 2.77
N GLY A 352 -4.35 25.21 1.50
CA GLY A 352 -5.09 26.41 1.09
C GLY A 352 -6.54 26.40 1.55
N VAL A 353 -7.15 25.22 1.71
CA VAL A 353 -8.49 25.05 2.30
C VAL A 353 -8.46 25.14 3.83
N ARG A 354 -7.30 24.95 4.46
CA ARG A 354 -7.10 24.98 5.92
C ARG A 354 -5.98 25.92 6.35
N PRO A 355 -6.15 27.24 6.12
CA PRO A 355 -5.13 28.22 6.51
C PRO A 355 -4.88 28.28 8.02
N ASP A 356 -5.83 27.79 8.83
CA ASP A 356 -5.78 27.72 10.29
C ASP A 356 -4.78 26.71 10.85
N ILE A 357 -4.27 25.78 10.03
CA ILE A 357 -3.24 24.82 10.45
C ILE A 357 -1.98 25.60 10.89
N ARG A 358 -1.49 25.29 12.09
CA ARG A 358 -0.27 25.90 12.64
C ARG A 358 0.94 25.54 11.80
N TRP A 359 1.93 26.44 11.80
CA TRP A 359 3.15 26.35 10.99
C TRP A 359 3.88 24.99 11.06
N PRO A 360 4.08 24.35 12.22
CA PRO A 360 4.71 23.01 12.27
C PRO A 360 3.94 21.95 11.50
N GLY A 361 2.60 21.99 11.53
CA GLY A 361 1.76 21.07 10.76
C GLY A 361 1.85 21.31 9.25
N LYS A 362 2.02 22.57 8.83
CA LYS A 362 2.23 22.91 7.40
C LYS A 362 3.55 22.35 6.89
N ILE A 363 4.64 22.49 7.65
CA ILE A 363 5.95 21.92 7.29
C ILE A 363 5.87 20.39 7.24
N LEU A 364 5.32 19.77 8.27
CA LEU A 364 5.20 18.31 8.34
C LEU A 364 4.42 17.75 7.14
N PHE A 365 3.27 18.35 6.82
CA PHE A 365 2.46 17.93 5.68
C PHE A 365 3.20 18.12 4.35
N ALA A 366 3.82 19.29 4.14
CA ALA A 366 4.58 19.57 2.93
C ALA A 366 5.75 18.58 2.75
N ALA A 367 6.48 18.26 3.82
CA ALA A 367 7.58 17.29 3.79
C ALA A 367 7.09 15.87 3.46
N LEU A 368 5.98 15.43 4.05
CA LEU A 368 5.39 14.12 3.77
C LEU A 368 4.93 14.01 2.31
N VAL A 369 4.17 14.99 1.82
CA VAL A 369 3.70 15.02 0.42
C VAL A 369 4.87 15.01 -0.57
N GLN A 370 5.91 15.79 -0.31
CA GLN A 370 7.12 15.82 -1.15
C GLN A 370 7.87 14.49 -1.11
N GLY A 371 8.04 13.88 0.07
CA GLY A 371 8.67 12.58 0.23
C GLY A 371 7.93 11.47 -0.53
N PHE A 372 6.60 11.44 -0.43
CA PHE A 372 5.76 10.49 -1.18
C PHE A 372 5.84 10.71 -2.70
N GLY A 373 5.79 11.97 -3.15
CA GLY A 373 5.95 12.31 -4.57
C GLY A 373 7.32 11.92 -5.12
N ALA A 374 8.39 12.17 -4.35
CA ALA A 374 9.75 11.78 -4.72
C ALA A 374 9.94 10.26 -4.78
N ALA A 375 9.33 9.51 -3.85
CA ALA A 375 9.36 8.05 -3.87
C ALA A 375 8.67 7.48 -5.13
N LEU A 376 7.47 8.00 -5.48
CA LEU A 376 6.77 7.60 -6.70
C LEU A 376 7.56 7.95 -7.96
N ALA A 377 8.12 9.16 -8.02
CA ALA A 377 8.91 9.59 -9.16
C ALA A 377 10.18 8.76 -9.33
N SER A 378 10.85 8.39 -8.22
CA SER A 378 12.01 7.49 -8.26
C SER A 378 11.64 6.11 -8.81
N LEU A 379 10.48 5.59 -8.42
CA LEU A 379 9.95 4.33 -8.95
C LEU A 379 9.69 4.42 -10.46
N LEU A 380 8.95 5.44 -10.90
CA LEU A 380 8.60 5.63 -12.31
C LEU A 380 9.83 5.91 -13.18
N MET A 381 10.83 6.63 -12.65
CA MET A 381 12.12 6.83 -13.32
C MET A 381 12.85 5.50 -13.52
N THR A 382 12.92 4.67 -12.47
CA THR A 382 13.56 3.34 -12.53
C THR A 382 12.86 2.44 -13.56
N MET A 383 11.52 2.50 -13.62
CA MET A 383 10.73 1.81 -14.64
C MET A 383 11.10 2.25 -16.06
N GLY A 384 11.23 3.56 -16.28
CA GLY A 384 11.54 4.11 -17.59
C GLY A 384 12.96 3.81 -18.07
N GLU A 385 13.89 3.49 -17.17
CA GLU A 385 15.27 3.10 -17.52
C GLU A 385 15.45 1.58 -17.66
N THR A 386 14.43 0.78 -17.34
CA THR A 386 14.50 -0.69 -17.42
C THR A 386 13.92 -1.20 -18.74
N TYR A 387 14.59 -2.12 -19.42
CA TYR A 387 14.07 -2.79 -20.61
C TYR A 387 13.03 -3.84 -20.17
N LEU A 388 11.75 -3.45 -20.21
CA LEU A 388 10.66 -4.32 -19.80
C LEU A 388 10.05 -5.04 -21.00
N SER A 389 9.84 -6.36 -20.86
CA SER A 389 8.91 -7.08 -21.75
C SER A 389 7.49 -6.56 -21.56
N TRP A 390 6.58 -6.80 -22.51
CA TRP A 390 5.18 -6.39 -22.37
C TRP A 390 4.49 -6.95 -21.10
N SER A 391 4.81 -8.19 -20.73
CA SER A 391 4.30 -8.79 -19.50
C SER A 391 4.88 -8.13 -18.26
N ALA A 392 6.19 -7.87 -18.23
CA ALA A 392 6.82 -7.15 -17.14
C ALA A 392 6.29 -5.71 -17.03
N ALA A 393 6.11 -5.01 -18.15
CA ALA A 393 5.51 -3.68 -18.19
C ALA A 393 4.09 -3.67 -17.61
N ALA A 394 3.26 -4.66 -17.93
CA ALA A 394 1.92 -4.80 -17.36
C ALA A 394 1.96 -5.03 -15.83
N VAL A 395 2.84 -5.91 -15.34
CA VAL A 395 3.01 -6.18 -13.91
C VAL A 395 3.48 -4.92 -13.18
N TRP A 396 4.53 -4.27 -13.69
CA TRP A 396 5.06 -3.06 -13.09
C TRP A 396 4.07 -1.90 -13.14
N ALA A 397 3.28 -1.76 -14.20
CA ALA A 397 2.22 -0.76 -14.27
C ALA A 397 1.14 -1.01 -13.20
N ALA A 398 0.75 -2.27 -12.98
CA ALA A 398 -0.18 -2.62 -11.90
C ALA A 398 0.40 -2.32 -10.52
N LEU A 399 1.67 -2.65 -10.28
CA LEU A 399 2.36 -2.33 -9.03
C LEU A 399 2.50 -0.80 -8.83
N ALA A 400 2.83 -0.05 -9.88
CA ALA A 400 2.92 1.41 -9.83
C ALA A 400 1.56 2.06 -9.56
N ALA A 401 0.47 1.53 -10.14
CA ALA A 401 -0.89 1.99 -9.84
C ALA A 401 -1.28 1.70 -8.39
N GLY A 402 -0.96 0.50 -7.89
CA GLY A 402 -1.12 0.14 -6.48
C GLY A 402 -0.35 1.08 -5.56
N GLN A 403 0.91 1.36 -5.90
CA GLN A 403 1.78 2.27 -5.17
C GLN A 403 1.24 3.71 -5.16
N ALA A 404 0.77 4.21 -6.30
CA ALA A 404 0.14 5.53 -6.39
C ALA A 404 -1.09 5.62 -5.49
N LEU A 405 -1.91 4.57 -5.43
CA LEU A 405 -3.07 4.50 -4.54
C LEU A 405 -2.67 4.47 -3.06
N LEU A 406 -1.64 3.71 -2.68
CA LEU A 406 -1.10 3.72 -1.32
C LEU A 406 -0.57 5.09 -0.91
N LEU A 407 0.12 5.79 -1.82
CA LEU A 407 0.61 7.14 -1.56
C LEU A 407 -0.53 8.16 -1.46
N PHE A 408 -1.59 8.00 -2.25
CA PHE A 408 -2.80 8.80 -2.10
C PHE A 408 -3.45 8.62 -0.72
N LEU A 409 -3.54 7.37 -0.23
CA LEU A 409 -3.99 7.09 1.14
C LEU A 409 -3.11 7.82 2.17
N LEU A 410 -1.80 7.72 2.02
CA LEU A 410 -0.84 8.40 2.90
C LEU A 410 -0.99 9.92 2.91
N VAL A 411 -1.24 10.54 1.76
CA VAL A 411 -1.50 11.99 1.68
C VAL A 411 -2.80 12.34 2.42
N ALA A 412 -3.87 11.58 2.23
CA ALA A 412 -5.14 11.80 2.92
C ALA A 412 -4.99 11.64 4.45
N ASP A 413 -4.29 10.59 4.89
CA ASP A 413 -4.02 10.32 6.30
C ASP A 413 -3.08 11.36 6.92
N SER A 414 -2.06 11.80 6.19
CA SER A 414 -1.17 12.88 6.61
C SER A 414 -1.94 14.17 6.80
N PHE A 415 -2.91 14.44 5.92
CA PHE A 415 -3.77 15.61 6.04
C PHE A 415 -4.65 15.53 7.29
N ASP A 416 -5.32 14.40 7.54
CA ASP A 416 -6.14 14.20 8.75
C ASP A 416 -5.29 14.30 10.03
N LEU A 417 -4.08 13.76 10.02
CA LEU A 417 -3.11 13.87 11.11
C LEU A 417 -2.79 15.34 11.42
N VAL A 418 -2.35 16.11 10.41
CA VAL A 418 -1.94 17.50 10.64
C VAL A 418 -3.12 18.39 10.98
N GLU A 419 -4.28 18.13 10.37
CA GLU A 419 -5.51 18.83 10.65
C GLU A 419 -5.92 18.65 12.11
N THR A 420 -5.87 17.41 12.60
CA THR A 420 -6.26 17.08 13.97
C THR A 420 -5.29 17.66 14.99
N LEU A 421 -3.99 17.57 14.76
CA LEU A 421 -2.97 17.98 15.74
C LEU A 421 -2.66 19.47 15.71
N PHE A 422 -2.71 20.08 14.52
CA PHE A 422 -2.25 21.45 14.31
C PHE A 422 -3.33 22.41 13.82
N GLY A 423 -4.52 21.93 13.43
CA GLY A 423 -5.66 22.76 13.03
C GLY A 423 -6.58 23.18 14.19
N ARG A 424 -7.48 24.13 13.91
CA ARG A 424 -8.51 24.60 14.85
C ARG A 424 -9.79 23.76 14.69
N VAL A 425 -9.86 22.63 15.42
CA VAL A 425 -10.98 21.67 15.35
C VAL A 425 -12.18 22.06 16.23
N ARG A 426 -12.70 23.29 16.09
CA ARG A 426 -13.85 23.81 16.87
C ARG A 426 -14.74 24.79 16.08
N MET A 427 -14.62 24.88 14.76
CA MET A 427 -15.36 25.91 14.00
C MET A 427 -16.86 25.64 14.01
N ARG A 428 -17.27 24.37 13.98
CA ARG A 428 -18.68 23.93 14.04
C ARG A 428 -19.02 23.27 15.38
N HIS A 429 -18.29 23.62 16.45
CA HIS A 429 -18.53 23.07 17.79
C HIS A 429 -19.93 23.47 18.28
N PHE A 430 -20.69 22.47 18.73
CA PHE A 430 -21.97 22.65 19.40
C PHE A 430 -21.82 22.28 20.87
N GLU A 431 -22.16 23.21 21.75
CA GLU A 431 -22.23 22.95 23.18
C GLU A 431 -23.67 22.61 23.55
N PRO A 432 -23.96 21.36 23.97
CA PRO A 432 -25.31 20.88 24.19
C PRO A 432 -25.80 21.34 25.57
N VAL A 433 -26.28 22.58 25.66
CA VAL A 433 -26.83 23.17 26.89
C VAL A 433 -28.33 22.88 26.98
N PRO A 434 -28.85 22.40 28.13
CA PRO A 434 -30.29 22.17 28.30
C PRO A 434 -31.09 23.46 28.06
N ALA A 435 -32.21 23.35 27.34
CA ALA A 435 -33.18 24.44 27.22
C ALA A 435 -33.63 24.95 28.59
N ALA A 436 -33.92 26.24 28.72
CA ALA A 436 -34.39 26.83 29.97
C ALA A 436 -35.72 26.19 30.42
N PRO A 437 -35.98 26.05 31.73
CA PRO A 437 -37.26 25.59 32.25
C PRO A 437 -38.43 26.39 31.65
N GLY A 438 -39.52 25.71 31.27
CA GLY A 438 -40.69 26.33 30.64
C GLY A 438 -40.56 26.68 29.15
N THR A 439 -39.40 26.42 28.51
CA THR A 439 -39.26 26.57 27.05
C THR A 439 -40.19 25.56 26.35
N LYS A 440 -41.08 26.04 25.48
CA LYS A 440 -41.88 25.16 24.61
C LYS A 440 -40.98 24.56 23.53
N LEU A 441 -40.79 23.26 23.58
CA LEU A 441 -39.99 22.51 22.61
C LEU A 441 -40.91 21.64 21.74
N PRO A 442 -40.53 21.37 20.48
CA PRO A 442 -41.33 20.59 19.55
C PRO A 442 -41.54 19.16 20.06
N LYS A 443 -42.62 18.51 19.62
CA LYS A 443 -42.87 17.13 20.00
C LYS A 443 -41.87 16.19 19.36
N VAL A 444 -41.32 15.26 20.15
CA VAL A 444 -40.36 14.24 19.73
C VAL A 444 -41.02 12.86 19.73
N SER A 445 -40.96 12.14 18.61
CA SER A 445 -41.35 10.74 18.53
C SER A 445 -40.10 9.85 18.56
N LEU A 446 -39.91 9.09 19.64
CA LEU A 446 -38.77 8.19 19.79
C LEU A 446 -39.12 6.81 19.25
N HIS A 447 -38.36 6.33 18.27
CA HIS A 447 -38.54 5.02 17.65
C HIS A 447 -37.52 4.04 18.23
N LEU A 448 -38.03 2.95 18.80
CA LEU A 448 -37.26 1.88 19.42
C LEU A 448 -37.58 0.56 18.72
N ALA A 449 -36.75 0.17 17.76
CA ALA A 449 -36.88 -1.13 17.09
C ALA A 449 -36.20 -2.23 17.93
N ILE A 450 -36.90 -3.36 18.13
CA ILE A 450 -36.41 -4.52 18.88
C ILE A 450 -36.54 -5.80 18.03
N CYS A 451 -35.61 -6.73 18.19
CA CYS A 451 -35.54 -8.04 17.55
C CYS A 451 -34.79 -9.05 18.45
N ASN A 452 -35.53 -9.88 19.18
CA ASN A 452 -35.03 -10.95 20.06
C ASN A 452 -34.09 -10.51 21.22
N GLU A 453 -33.99 -9.22 21.58
CA GLU A 453 -33.19 -8.81 22.73
C GLU A 453 -33.80 -9.29 24.06
N PRO A 454 -32.98 -9.51 25.10
CA PRO A 454 -33.48 -9.91 26.41
C PRO A 454 -34.50 -8.90 26.96
N PRO A 455 -35.68 -9.34 27.45
CA PRO A 455 -36.75 -8.42 27.85
C PRO A 455 -36.31 -7.42 28.93
N GLU A 456 -35.51 -7.86 29.89
CA GLU A 456 -35.00 -7.00 30.97
C GLU A 456 -34.07 -5.90 30.47
N MET A 457 -33.30 -6.14 29.40
CA MET A 457 -32.47 -5.12 28.78
C MET A 457 -33.34 -4.01 28.19
N VAL A 458 -34.37 -4.39 27.41
CA VAL A 458 -35.30 -3.44 26.81
C VAL A 458 -36.06 -2.66 27.88
N LYS A 459 -36.49 -3.32 28.97
CA LYS A 459 -37.14 -2.64 30.11
C LYS A 459 -36.26 -1.57 30.75
N GLN A 460 -34.94 -1.79 30.85
CA GLN A 460 -34.01 -0.78 31.36
C GLN A 460 -33.97 0.46 30.45
N THR A 461 -33.93 0.25 29.13
CA THR A 461 -34.00 1.34 28.15
C THR A 461 -35.33 2.09 28.25
N LEU A 462 -36.45 1.39 28.33
CA LEU A 462 -37.77 2.01 28.49
C LEU A 462 -37.89 2.82 29.79
N ASN A 463 -37.31 2.33 30.89
CA ASN A 463 -37.26 3.09 32.15
C ASN A 463 -36.41 4.36 32.04
N ALA A 464 -35.28 4.29 31.32
CA ALA A 464 -34.44 5.47 31.07
C ALA A 464 -35.17 6.50 30.20
N LEU A 465 -35.91 6.04 29.18
CA LEU A 465 -36.77 6.90 28.36
C LEU A 465 -37.90 7.53 29.17
N ALA A 466 -38.50 6.79 30.11
CA ALA A 466 -39.55 7.31 30.99
C ALA A 466 -39.03 8.37 31.97
N ALA A 467 -37.72 8.40 32.22
CA ALA A 467 -37.06 9.37 33.09
C ALA A 467 -36.52 10.61 32.35
N LEU A 468 -36.80 10.76 31.05
CA LEU A 468 -36.43 11.95 30.30
C LEU A 468 -37.09 13.21 30.89
N ASP A 469 -36.29 14.26 31.10
CA ASP A 469 -36.78 15.59 31.45
C ASP A 469 -37.29 16.27 30.17
N TYR A 470 -38.42 15.81 29.65
CA TYR A 470 -39.03 16.36 28.45
C TYR A 470 -40.53 16.12 28.47
N GLU A 471 -41.35 17.16 28.31
CA GLU A 471 -42.81 17.01 28.48
C GLU A 471 -43.50 16.47 27.21
N ASN A 472 -43.02 16.85 26.03
CA ASN A 472 -43.74 16.64 24.77
C ASN A 472 -43.09 15.54 23.93
N PHE A 473 -43.18 14.28 24.37
CA PHE A 473 -42.65 13.16 23.60
C PHE A 473 -43.57 11.94 23.60
N GLU A 474 -43.36 11.06 22.64
CA GLU A 474 -43.90 9.70 22.62
C GLU A 474 -42.76 8.70 22.37
N VAL A 475 -43.00 7.45 22.72
CA VAL A 475 -42.10 6.33 22.45
C VAL A 475 -42.87 5.25 21.71
N LEU A 476 -42.44 4.96 20.48
CA LEU A 476 -42.94 3.86 19.67
C LEU A 476 -41.95 2.70 19.78
N VAL A 477 -42.42 1.56 20.29
CA VAL A 477 -41.64 0.33 20.43
C VAL A 477 -42.12 -0.64 19.36
N ILE A 478 -41.22 -1.08 18.48
CA ILE A 478 -41.54 -1.88 17.30
C ILE A 478 -40.77 -3.19 17.41
N ASP A 479 -41.48 -4.23 17.85
CA ASP A 479 -41.01 -5.60 17.80
C ASP A 479 -41.07 -6.14 16.37
N ASN A 480 -39.90 -6.55 15.86
CA ASN A 480 -39.73 -6.97 14.49
C ASN A 480 -38.91 -8.26 14.40
N ASN A 481 -39.47 -9.29 13.77
CA ASN A 481 -38.84 -10.59 13.54
C ASN A 481 -38.49 -11.39 14.81
N THR A 482 -39.13 -11.08 15.94
CA THR A 482 -39.12 -11.92 17.15
C THR A 482 -40.14 -13.04 16.99
N LYS A 483 -39.70 -14.30 17.13
CA LYS A 483 -40.59 -15.45 16.99
C LYS A 483 -41.22 -15.90 18.30
N ASP A 484 -40.52 -15.68 19.41
CA ASP A 484 -40.91 -16.18 20.73
C ASP A 484 -41.71 -15.12 21.50
N PRO A 485 -42.99 -15.38 21.81
CA PRO A 485 -43.81 -14.49 22.63
C PRO A 485 -43.24 -14.22 24.02
N ALA A 486 -42.51 -15.18 24.61
CA ALA A 486 -41.89 -15.00 25.92
C ALA A 486 -40.83 -13.88 25.93
N VAL A 487 -40.35 -13.44 24.75
CA VAL A 487 -39.40 -12.35 24.61
C VAL A 487 -40.10 -10.99 24.49
N TRP A 488 -41.15 -10.87 23.67
CA TRP A 488 -41.76 -9.56 23.38
C TRP A 488 -42.95 -9.21 24.28
N GLU A 489 -43.73 -10.20 24.77
CA GLU A 489 -44.88 -9.94 25.64
C GLU A 489 -44.52 -9.22 26.95
N PRO A 490 -43.41 -9.55 27.64
CA PRO A 490 -43.01 -8.83 28.85
C PRO A 490 -42.63 -7.36 28.58
N VAL A 491 -42.17 -7.06 27.37
CA VAL A 491 -41.86 -5.69 26.94
C VAL A 491 -43.17 -4.92 26.68
N ALA A 492 -44.12 -5.53 25.97
CA ALA A 492 -45.44 -4.95 25.73
C ALA A 492 -46.18 -4.60 27.03
N ALA A 493 -46.18 -5.53 28.00
CA ALA A 493 -46.76 -5.31 29.32
C ALA A 493 -46.07 -4.17 30.08
N HIS A 494 -44.74 -4.05 29.95
CA HIS A 494 -43.99 -2.96 30.56
C HIS A 494 -44.30 -1.60 29.92
N CYS A 495 -44.44 -1.52 28.59
CA CYS A 495 -44.90 -0.31 27.89
C CYS A 495 -46.27 0.14 28.40
N ALA A 496 -47.23 -0.78 28.53
CA ALA A 496 -48.56 -0.47 29.05
C ALA A 496 -48.51 0.12 30.48
N ARG A 497 -47.58 -0.36 31.32
CA ARG A 497 -47.36 0.14 32.68
C ARG A 497 -46.75 1.56 32.72
N LEU A 498 -45.88 1.89 31.77
CA LEU A 498 -45.24 3.21 31.69
C LEU A 498 -46.18 4.31 31.19
N GLY A 499 -47.37 3.95 30.69
CA GLY A 499 -48.44 4.86 30.34
C GLY A 499 -48.60 5.10 28.84
N LYS A 500 -49.60 5.91 28.49
CA LYS A 500 -50.09 6.10 27.10
C LYS A 500 -49.04 6.65 26.12
N GLN A 501 -47.98 7.28 26.63
CA GLN A 501 -46.87 7.77 25.82
C GLN A 501 -45.98 6.65 25.25
N PHE A 502 -46.06 5.43 25.81
CA PHE A 502 -45.33 4.25 25.32
C PHE A 502 -46.27 3.34 24.53
N ARG A 503 -46.15 3.34 23.20
CA ARG A 503 -46.96 2.55 22.29
C ARG A 503 -46.15 1.37 21.76
N PHE A 504 -46.66 0.16 21.94
CA PHE A 504 -46.00 -1.07 21.50
C PHE A 504 -46.69 -1.66 20.27
N PHE A 505 -45.89 -2.10 19.30
CA PHE A 505 -46.32 -2.77 18.08
C PHE A 505 -45.49 -4.04 17.88
N THR A 506 -46.13 -5.15 17.51
CA THR A 506 -45.43 -6.34 17.01
C THR A 506 -45.81 -6.58 15.56
N LEU A 507 -44.80 -6.72 14.70
CA LEU A 507 -44.97 -6.90 13.26
C LEU A 507 -44.88 -8.38 12.83
N GLY A 508 -44.57 -9.28 13.75
CA GLY A 508 -44.22 -10.65 13.43
C GLY A 508 -43.03 -10.70 12.45
N LYS A 509 -43.21 -11.34 11.29
CA LYS A 509 -42.18 -11.38 10.25
C LYS A 509 -42.36 -10.22 9.26
N HIS A 510 -41.46 -9.23 9.30
CA HIS A 510 -41.53 -8.04 8.44
C HIS A 510 -40.25 -7.87 7.58
N PRO A 511 -40.36 -7.50 6.29
CA PRO A 511 -39.21 -7.23 5.43
C PRO A 511 -38.46 -5.95 5.84
N GLY A 512 -37.29 -5.70 5.25
CA GLY A 512 -36.53 -4.46 5.47
C GLY A 512 -35.78 -4.37 6.80
N TYR A 513 -35.83 -5.40 7.65
CA TYR A 513 -35.13 -5.46 8.96
C TYR A 513 -35.39 -4.18 9.79
N LYS A 514 -34.35 -3.55 10.36
CA LYS A 514 -34.48 -2.33 11.18
C LYS A 514 -35.09 -1.17 10.38
N ALA A 515 -34.65 -0.94 9.14
CA ALA A 515 -35.21 0.10 8.28
C ALA A 515 -36.73 -0.06 8.06
N GLY A 516 -37.19 -1.29 7.81
CA GLY A 516 -38.63 -1.59 7.65
C GLY A 516 -39.44 -1.31 8.91
N ALA A 517 -38.90 -1.69 10.07
CA ALA A 517 -39.50 -1.38 11.38
C ALA A 517 -39.57 0.13 11.65
N LEU A 518 -38.52 0.87 11.31
CA LEU A 518 -38.50 2.34 11.46
C LEU A 518 -39.43 3.04 10.46
N ASN A 519 -39.59 2.52 9.24
CA ASN A 519 -40.59 3.02 8.29
C ASN A 519 -42.03 2.75 8.76
N PHE A 520 -42.27 1.63 9.43
CA PHE A 520 -43.55 1.40 10.11
C PHE A 520 -43.77 2.42 11.23
N ALA A 521 -42.77 2.63 12.09
CA ALA A 521 -42.83 3.61 13.17
C ALA A 521 -43.07 5.04 12.66
N LEU A 522 -42.47 5.41 11.53
CA LEU A 522 -42.66 6.71 10.90
C LEU A 522 -44.12 6.96 10.50
N ARG A 523 -44.81 5.94 9.99
CA ARG A 523 -46.25 6.03 9.66
C ARG A 523 -47.13 6.17 10.90
N GLU A 524 -46.73 5.54 12.00
CA GLU A 524 -47.44 5.57 13.28
C GLU A 524 -47.10 6.79 14.16
N THR A 525 -46.12 7.59 13.72
CA THR A 525 -45.66 8.80 14.42
C THR A 525 -46.79 9.80 14.56
N ALA A 526 -46.91 10.41 15.74
CA ALA A 526 -47.93 11.40 16.01
C ALA A 526 -47.88 12.53 14.94
N PRO A 527 -49.04 12.99 14.42
CA PRO A 527 -49.08 14.02 13.38
C PRO A 527 -48.42 15.34 13.80
N ASP A 528 -48.51 15.68 15.09
CA ASP A 528 -47.94 16.86 15.73
C ASP A 528 -46.46 16.71 16.13
N ALA A 529 -45.85 15.53 15.93
CA ALA A 529 -44.41 15.36 16.09
C ALA A 529 -43.64 16.07 14.97
N GLU A 530 -42.63 16.87 15.33
CA GLU A 530 -41.75 17.55 14.37
C GLU A 530 -40.38 16.89 14.27
N ILE A 531 -39.98 16.15 15.31
CA ILE A 531 -38.68 15.49 15.42
C ILE A 531 -38.88 13.99 15.65
N VAL A 532 -38.12 13.17 14.91
CA VAL A 532 -38.02 11.72 15.11
C VAL A 532 -36.68 11.41 15.76
N GLY A 533 -36.68 10.70 16.87
CA GLY A 533 -35.47 10.20 17.51
C GLY A 533 -35.33 8.70 17.33
N VAL A 534 -34.11 8.21 17.13
CA VAL A 534 -33.82 6.77 17.06
C VAL A 534 -32.73 6.43 18.05
N LEU A 535 -32.96 5.38 18.82
CA LEU A 535 -31.99 4.75 19.71
C LEU A 535 -32.10 3.23 19.63
N ASP A 536 -31.01 2.55 19.94
CA ASP A 536 -30.98 1.10 20.05
C ASP A 536 -31.58 0.64 21.39
N SER A 537 -32.06 -0.60 21.40
CA SER A 537 -32.84 -1.25 22.45
C SER A 537 -32.07 -1.54 23.75
N ASP A 538 -30.77 -1.30 23.73
CA ASP A 538 -29.83 -1.52 24.83
C ASP A 538 -29.32 -0.22 25.47
N TYR A 539 -29.67 0.96 24.94
CA TYR A 539 -29.17 2.24 25.43
C TYR A 539 -29.88 2.72 26.70
N ILE A 540 -29.11 3.10 27.71
CA ILE A 540 -29.60 3.89 28.86
C ILE A 540 -29.22 5.34 28.61
N VAL A 541 -30.22 6.22 28.46
CA VAL A 541 -30.06 7.63 28.15
C VAL A 541 -29.99 8.50 29.42
N ASP A 542 -29.27 9.63 29.31
CA ASP A 542 -29.25 10.68 30.32
C ASP A 542 -30.57 11.49 30.25
N PRO A 543 -31.18 11.87 31.38
CA PRO A 543 -32.48 12.55 31.41
C PRO A 543 -32.56 13.85 30.59
N ASP A 544 -31.46 14.59 30.46
CA ASP A 544 -31.41 15.89 29.80
C ASP A 544 -31.13 15.82 28.29
N TRP A 545 -31.04 14.61 27.70
CA TRP A 545 -30.66 14.41 26.30
C TRP A 545 -31.49 15.24 25.31
N LEU A 546 -32.82 15.13 25.36
CA LEU A 546 -33.70 15.86 24.45
C LEU A 546 -33.64 17.37 24.67
N ARG A 547 -33.61 17.83 25.93
CA ARG A 547 -33.49 19.27 26.24
C ARG A 547 -32.20 19.89 25.73
N CYS A 548 -31.14 19.11 25.63
CA CYS A 548 -29.84 19.57 25.15
C CYS A 548 -29.76 19.58 23.62
N MET A 549 -30.34 18.59 22.95
CA MET A 549 -30.12 18.35 21.52
C MET A 549 -31.24 18.91 20.63
N VAL A 550 -32.51 18.89 21.08
CA VAL A 550 -33.66 19.42 20.31
C VAL A 550 -33.51 20.91 19.96
N PRO A 551 -32.96 21.79 20.83
CA PRO A 551 -32.80 23.21 20.48
C PRO A 551 -32.00 23.48 19.20
N ALA A 552 -31.18 22.54 18.74
CA ALA A 552 -30.45 22.67 17.47
C ALA A 552 -31.37 22.80 16.25
N PHE A 553 -32.59 22.26 16.31
CA PHE A 553 -33.57 22.32 15.21
C PHE A 553 -34.27 23.68 15.07
N ALA A 554 -33.98 24.64 15.97
CA ALA A 554 -34.37 26.03 15.77
C ALA A 554 -33.75 26.63 14.49
N ASP A 555 -32.61 26.09 14.04
CA ASP A 555 -32.10 26.35 12.70
C ASP A 555 -32.82 25.42 11.68
N PRO A 556 -33.57 25.98 10.71
CA PRO A 556 -34.31 25.19 9.74
C PRO A 556 -33.41 24.34 8.84
N ASN A 557 -32.13 24.70 8.70
CA ASN A 557 -31.17 23.94 7.89
C ASN A 557 -30.70 22.66 8.59
N VAL A 558 -30.90 22.51 9.91
CA VAL A 558 -30.51 21.29 10.62
C VAL A 558 -31.49 20.17 10.27
N GLY A 559 -30.99 19.17 9.55
CA GLY A 559 -31.73 17.97 9.18
C GLY A 559 -31.65 16.90 10.25
N PHE A 560 -30.50 16.76 10.91
CA PHE A 560 -30.34 15.82 12.02
C PHE A 560 -29.27 16.24 13.03
N THR A 561 -29.38 15.69 14.23
CA THR A 561 -28.34 15.76 15.26
C THR A 561 -27.85 14.36 15.62
N GLN A 562 -26.59 14.27 16.02
CA GLN A 562 -25.94 13.02 16.39
C GLN A 562 -25.14 13.20 17.68
N SER A 563 -25.33 12.28 18.62
CA SER A 563 -24.49 12.11 19.81
C SER A 563 -23.61 10.86 19.64
N PRO A 564 -22.49 10.71 20.37
CA PRO A 564 -21.60 9.57 20.19
C PRO A 564 -22.26 8.27 20.64
N GLN A 565 -21.87 7.15 20.04
CA GLN A 565 -22.16 5.84 20.63
C GLN A 565 -21.17 5.60 21.76
N ASP A 566 -21.69 5.50 22.98
CA ASP A 566 -20.90 5.22 24.17
C ASP A 566 -21.41 3.93 24.85
N TYR A 567 -20.61 3.35 25.74
CA TYR A 567 -20.84 2.01 26.26
C TYR A 567 -20.62 1.92 27.78
N ARG A 568 -21.41 1.07 28.45
CA ARG A 568 -21.38 0.94 29.93
C ARG A 568 -20.67 -0.32 30.45
N ASP A 569 -20.20 -1.20 29.57
CA ASP A 569 -19.68 -2.53 29.91
C ASP A 569 -18.18 -2.69 29.57
N ASN A 570 -17.45 -1.57 29.45
CA ASN A 570 -16.02 -1.54 29.11
C ASN A 570 -15.10 -2.18 30.16
N ASP A 571 -15.50 -2.17 31.44
CA ASP A 571 -14.75 -2.79 32.54
C ASP A 571 -14.98 -4.30 32.69
N GLY A 572 -15.80 -4.90 31.81
CA GLY A 572 -16.16 -6.32 31.89
C GLY A 572 -15.02 -7.29 31.56
N SER A 573 -14.09 -6.93 30.67
CA SER A 573 -12.93 -7.75 30.30
C SER A 573 -11.86 -6.94 29.58
N LEU A 574 -10.64 -7.48 29.43
CA LEU A 574 -9.61 -6.84 28.60
C LEU A 574 -10.09 -6.68 27.14
N PHE A 575 -10.81 -7.67 26.60
CA PHE A 575 -11.38 -7.60 25.27
C PHE A 575 -12.37 -6.43 25.12
N LYS A 576 -13.32 -6.28 26.06
CA LYS A 576 -14.27 -5.15 26.07
C LYS A 576 -13.56 -3.81 26.22
N ARG A 577 -12.53 -3.72 27.06
CA ARG A 577 -11.70 -2.51 27.19
C ARG A 577 -10.99 -2.15 25.88
N MET A 578 -10.41 -3.12 25.18
CA MET A 578 -9.76 -2.90 23.89
C MET A 578 -10.75 -2.39 22.83
N MET A 579 -11.93 -3.02 22.72
CA MET A 579 -12.99 -2.58 21.80
C MET A 579 -13.49 -1.18 22.12
N PHE A 580 -13.72 -0.87 23.41
CA PHE A 580 -14.17 0.46 23.84
C PHE A 580 -13.25 1.56 23.32
N TRP A 581 -11.93 1.40 23.50
CA TRP A 581 -10.97 2.39 23.04
C TRP A 581 -10.77 2.39 21.52
N GLU A 582 -10.99 1.27 20.83
CA GLU A 582 -11.06 1.24 19.37
C GLU A 582 -12.23 2.11 18.86
N TYR A 583 -13.43 1.96 19.43
CA TYR A 583 -14.58 2.81 19.09
C TYR A 583 -14.35 4.29 19.43
N ALA A 584 -13.75 4.57 20.58
CA ALA A 584 -13.53 5.93 21.07
C ALA A 584 -12.77 6.81 20.06
N GLY A 585 -11.82 6.25 19.31
CA GLY A 585 -11.07 6.99 18.29
C GLY A 585 -12.00 7.61 17.23
N PHE A 586 -13.01 6.86 16.80
CA PHE A 586 -13.97 7.35 15.81
C PHE A 586 -14.83 8.51 16.34
N PHE A 587 -15.34 8.42 17.56
CA PHE A 587 -16.23 9.45 18.13
C PHE A 587 -15.50 10.70 18.65
N HIS A 588 -14.29 10.54 19.18
CA HIS A 588 -13.49 11.66 19.72
C HIS A 588 -12.64 12.37 18.65
N ILE A 589 -12.31 11.68 17.55
CA ILE A 589 -11.45 12.20 16.48
C ILE A 589 -12.21 12.29 15.17
N GLY A 590 -12.59 11.13 14.61
CA GLY A 590 -13.14 11.05 13.24
C GLY A 590 -14.42 11.85 13.04
N MET A 591 -15.38 11.73 13.97
CA MET A 591 -16.66 12.45 13.92
C MET A 591 -16.51 13.94 14.16
N VAL A 592 -15.54 14.32 14.99
CA VAL A 592 -15.22 15.72 15.23
C VAL A 592 -14.66 16.36 13.97
N ASN A 593 -13.68 15.74 13.31
CA ASN A 593 -13.10 16.26 12.08
C ASN A 593 -14.12 16.31 10.94
N ARG A 594 -15.02 15.33 10.87
CA ARG A 594 -16.16 15.32 9.94
C ARG A 594 -17.13 16.47 10.19
N ASN A 595 -17.42 16.76 11.45
CA ASN A 595 -18.31 17.86 11.83
C ASN A 595 -17.82 19.22 11.34
N GLU A 596 -16.50 19.45 11.30
CA GLU A 596 -15.92 20.71 10.78
C GLU A 596 -16.25 20.99 9.31
N ARG A 597 -16.70 19.99 8.54
CA ARG A 597 -17.10 20.13 7.13
C ARG A 597 -18.51 19.61 6.84
N ASN A 598 -19.39 19.59 7.85
CA ASN A 598 -20.78 19.12 7.70
C ASN A 598 -20.89 17.71 7.08
N ALA A 599 -20.02 16.79 7.50
CA ALA A 599 -19.89 15.46 6.89
C ALA A 599 -20.02 14.33 7.92
N VAL A 600 -20.76 14.59 8.98
CA VAL A 600 -21.04 13.64 10.07
C VAL A 600 -21.79 12.45 9.52
N ILE A 601 -21.33 11.24 9.84
CA ILE A 601 -22.05 10.02 9.48
C ILE A 601 -23.12 9.80 10.55
N GLN A 602 -24.35 9.46 10.17
CA GLN A 602 -25.37 9.03 11.12
C GLN A 602 -25.13 7.56 11.49
N HIS A 603 -25.23 7.20 12.77
CA HIS A 603 -24.87 5.86 13.25
C HIS A 603 -26.04 5.07 13.84
N GLY A 604 -27.27 5.41 13.45
CA GLY A 604 -28.45 4.57 13.68
C GLY A 604 -28.96 4.50 15.12
N THR A 605 -28.30 5.19 16.05
CA THR A 605 -28.70 5.35 17.46
C THR A 605 -28.26 6.71 17.95
N MET A 606 -28.85 7.18 19.06
CA MET A 606 -28.59 8.49 19.66
C MET A 606 -28.66 9.64 18.65
N THR A 607 -29.65 9.57 17.75
CA THR A 607 -29.85 10.50 16.64
C THR A 607 -31.25 11.09 16.71
N LEU A 608 -31.36 12.38 16.41
CA LEU A 608 -32.62 13.09 16.24
C LEU A 608 -32.67 13.62 14.82
N ILE A 609 -33.83 13.56 14.17
CA ILE A 609 -34.01 13.86 12.75
C ILE A 609 -35.24 14.76 12.60
N ARG A 610 -35.17 15.77 11.75
CA ARG A 610 -36.32 16.58 11.38
C ARG A 610 -37.30 15.70 10.61
N LYS A 611 -38.51 15.49 11.15
CA LYS A 611 -39.51 14.59 10.56
C LYS A 611 -39.84 14.97 9.12
N ALA A 612 -40.07 16.25 8.86
CA ALA A 612 -40.39 16.74 7.50
C ALA A 612 -39.28 16.42 6.48
N ALA A 613 -38.01 16.41 6.89
CA ALA A 613 -36.90 16.04 6.04
C ALA A 613 -36.87 14.53 5.78
N LEU A 614 -37.13 13.72 6.81
CA LEU A 614 -37.23 12.27 6.70
C LEU A 614 -38.39 11.83 5.78
N ASP A 615 -39.55 12.50 5.89
CA ASP A 615 -40.72 12.25 5.04
C ASP A 615 -40.47 12.64 3.58
N ALA A 616 -39.87 13.81 3.33
CA ALA A 616 -39.52 14.27 1.99
C ALA A 616 -38.55 13.31 1.28
N GLU A 617 -37.66 12.69 2.05
CA GLU A 617 -36.72 11.68 1.62
C GLU A 617 -37.33 10.26 1.48
N GLY A 618 -38.63 10.09 1.73
CA GLY A 618 -39.29 8.79 1.60
C GLY A 618 -38.87 7.76 2.66
N GLY A 619 -38.41 8.22 3.82
CA GLY A 619 -38.07 7.37 4.97
C GLY A 619 -36.69 6.68 4.87
N TRP A 620 -36.56 5.54 5.54
CA TRP A 620 -35.33 4.75 5.66
C TRP A 620 -35.14 3.80 4.47
N ALA A 621 -33.90 3.69 3.99
CA ALA A 621 -33.56 2.85 2.84
C ALA A 621 -33.45 1.36 3.18
N GLU A 622 -34.53 0.59 2.94
CA GLU A 622 -34.60 -0.85 3.26
C GLU A 622 -33.64 -1.75 2.46
N TRP A 623 -33.09 -1.26 1.34
CA TRP A 623 -32.12 -1.99 0.52
C TRP A 623 -30.69 -1.97 1.11
N CYS A 624 -30.44 -1.07 2.07
CA CYS A 624 -29.15 -0.82 2.70
C CYS A 624 -29.14 -1.38 4.13
N ILE A 625 -28.06 -2.08 4.52
CA ILE A 625 -27.90 -2.57 5.90
C ILE A 625 -27.33 -1.51 6.86
N THR A 626 -26.86 -0.40 6.29
CA THR A 626 -26.44 0.81 6.99
C THR A 626 -27.36 1.93 6.52
N GLU A 627 -28.66 1.75 6.75
CA GLU A 627 -29.73 2.66 6.37
C GLU A 627 -29.55 4.06 6.97
N ASP A 628 -28.88 4.12 8.12
CA ASP A 628 -28.52 5.33 8.85
C ASP A 628 -27.54 6.21 8.09
N SER A 629 -26.37 5.67 7.76
CA SER A 629 -25.33 6.36 7.00
C SER A 629 -25.83 6.78 5.63
N GLU A 630 -26.74 6.00 5.04
CA GLU A 630 -27.40 6.28 3.77
C GLU A 630 -28.36 7.46 3.88
N LEU A 631 -29.23 7.49 4.90
CA LEU A 631 -30.14 8.61 5.15
C LEU A 631 -29.37 9.90 5.41
N GLY A 632 -28.34 9.87 6.26
CA GLY A 632 -27.50 11.03 6.54
C GLY A 632 -26.87 11.60 5.26
N LEU A 633 -26.41 10.73 4.35
CA LEU A 633 -25.89 11.14 3.04
C LEU A 633 -26.96 11.81 2.18
N ARG A 634 -28.17 11.26 2.13
CA ARG A 634 -29.26 11.85 1.34
C ARG A 634 -29.69 13.21 1.86
N LEU A 635 -29.80 13.37 3.18
CA LEU A 635 -30.07 14.67 3.80
C LEU A 635 -29.01 15.72 3.44
N PHE A 636 -27.71 15.35 3.39
CA PHE A 636 -26.68 16.28 2.92
C PHE A 636 -26.84 16.67 1.44
N ARG A 637 -27.34 15.77 0.59
CA ARG A 637 -27.54 16.03 -0.84
C ARG A 637 -28.69 17.01 -1.09
N GLU A 638 -29.69 17.03 -0.21
CA GLU A 638 -30.76 18.03 -0.19
C GLU A 638 -30.36 19.35 0.50
N GLY A 639 -29.11 19.46 0.95
CA GLY A 639 -28.56 20.68 1.53
C GLY A 639 -28.78 20.85 3.03
N TYR A 640 -29.33 19.85 3.73
CA TYR A 640 -29.42 19.87 5.18
C TYR A 640 -28.04 19.82 5.85
N GLU A 641 -27.97 20.35 7.06
CA GLU A 641 -26.81 20.32 7.92
C GLU A 641 -27.00 19.36 9.09
N ALA A 642 -25.87 18.84 9.58
CA ALA A 642 -25.79 17.99 10.76
C ALA A 642 -25.15 18.74 11.93
N VAL A 643 -25.64 18.46 13.13
CA VAL A 643 -25.03 18.90 14.40
C VAL A 643 -24.51 17.69 15.17
N TYR A 644 -23.22 17.68 15.47
CA TYR A 644 -22.60 16.65 16.30
C TYR A 644 -22.25 17.19 17.68
N SER A 645 -22.66 16.46 18.72
CA SER A 645 -22.22 16.67 20.09
C SER A 645 -21.17 15.62 20.47
N LYS A 646 -20.12 16.03 21.19
CA LYS A 646 -19.15 15.08 21.79
C LYS A 646 -19.59 14.54 23.14
N ARG A 647 -20.61 15.16 23.76
CA ARG A 647 -21.12 14.72 25.06
C ARG A 647 -21.88 13.42 24.86
N SER A 648 -21.50 12.39 25.61
CA SER A 648 -22.26 11.15 25.73
C SER A 648 -23.56 11.43 26.48
N PHE A 649 -24.68 11.06 25.86
CA PHE A 649 -26.03 11.16 26.40
C PHE A 649 -26.70 9.80 26.55
N GLY A 650 -26.02 8.72 26.18
CA GLY A 650 -26.59 7.39 26.24
C GLY A 650 -25.51 6.33 26.12
N ARG A 651 -25.66 5.24 26.87
CA ARG A 651 -24.66 4.18 26.98
C ARG A 651 -25.29 2.82 26.71
N GLY A 652 -24.90 2.19 25.61
CA GLY A 652 -25.31 0.83 25.22
C GLY A 652 -24.35 -0.25 25.74
N VAL A 653 -24.43 -1.44 25.17
CA VAL A 653 -23.53 -2.57 25.45
C VAL A 653 -22.72 -2.98 24.22
N MET A 654 -21.48 -3.41 24.44
CA MET A 654 -20.61 -3.89 23.35
C MET A 654 -20.86 -5.38 23.06
N PRO A 655 -20.45 -5.87 21.87
CA PRO A 655 -20.44 -7.29 21.57
C PRO A 655 -19.72 -8.13 22.63
N ASP A 656 -20.28 -9.28 22.99
CA ASP A 656 -19.70 -10.13 24.05
C ASP A 656 -18.51 -10.97 23.58
N ASP A 657 -18.45 -11.30 22.28
CA ASP A 657 -17.39 -12.12 21.70
C ASP A 657 -16.79 -11.52 20.42
N PHE A 658 -15.63 -12.06 20.03
CA PHE A 658 -14.89 -11.55 18.89
C PHE A 658 -15.60 -11.76 17.54
N ASN A 659 -16.42 -12.79 17.41
CA ASN A 659 -17.17 -13.05 16.19
C ASN A 659 -18.36 -12.09 16.03
N ALA A 660 -19.04 -11.72 17.12
CA ALA A 660 -20.04 -10.67 17.14
C ALA A 660 -19.41 -9.31 16.76
N PHE A 661 -18.23 -8.99 17.29
CA PHE A 661 -17.47 -7.80 16.92
C PHE A 661 -17.12 -7.78 15.42
N ARG A 662 -16.59 -8.89 14.88
CA ARG A 662 -16.31 -9.06 13.44
C ARG A 662 -17.55 -8.92 12.58
N LYS A 663 -18.67 -9.55 12.96
CA LYS A 663 -19.94 -9.47 12.23
C LYS A 663 -20.48 -8.05 12.17
N GLN A 664 -20.37 -7.29 13.27
CA GLN A 664 -20.78 -5.89 13.28
C GLN A 664 -19.95 -5.07 12.28
N ARG A 665 -18.61 -5.16 12.36
CA ARG A 665 -17.70 -4.44 11.47
C ARG A 665 -17.82 -4.86 10.01
N TYR A 666 -18.08 -6.14 9.76
CA TYR A 666 -18.37 -6.66 8.42
C TYR A 666 -19.59 -5.98 7.80
N ARG A 667 -20.70 -5.86 8.55
CA ARG A 667 -21.92 -5.20 8.08
C ARG A 667 -21.68 -3.74 7.73
N TRP A 668 -20.92 -3.02 8.55
CA TRP A 668 -20.60 -1.61 8.32
C TRP A 668 -19.76 -1.41 7.05
N ALA A 669 -18.69 -2.20 6.89
CA ALA A 669 -17.84 -2.12 5.70
C ALA A 669 -18.58 -2.53 4.42
N TYR A 670 -19.39 -3.59 4.49
CA TYR A 670 -20.26 -4.00 3.39
C TYR A 670 -21.26 -2.90 3.00
N GLY A 671 -21.94 -2.32 3.98
CA GLY A 671 -22.92 -1.25 3.79
C GLY A 671 -22.31 0.01 3.17
N ALA A 672 -21.14 0.44 3.64
CA ALA A 672 -20.43 1.59 3.05
C ALA A 672 -20.07 1.39 1.58
N MET A 673 -19.65 0.17 1.17
CA MET A 673 -19.38 -0.10 -0.24
C MET A 673 -20.65 -0.11 -1.09
N ARG A 674 -21.76 -0.57 -0.52
CA ARG A 674 -23.09 -0.52 -1.16
C ARG A 674 -23.56 0.93 -1.37
N ILE A 675 -23.39 1.79 -0.37
CA ILE A 675 -23.65 3.24 -0.48
C ILE A 675 -22.72 3.86 -1.51
N SER A 676 -21.42 3.56 -1.45
CA SER A 676 -20.41 4.02 -2.42
C SER A 676 -20.82 3.73 -3.85
N ARG A 677 -21.25 2.49 -4.13
CA ARG A 677 -21.67 2.06 -5.46
C ARG A 677 -22.97 2.72 -5.90
N ARG A 678 -23.95 2.88 -5.01
CA ARG A 678 -25.23 3.53 -5.33
C ARG A 678 -25.07 5.03 -5.61
N HIS A 679 -24.23 5.71 -4.84
CA HIS A 679 -24.04 7.16 -4.88
C HIS A 679 -22.71 7.59 -5.52
N TRP A 680 -22.05 6.73 -6.31
CA TRP A 680 -20.72 6.99 -6.86
C TRP A 680 -20.61 8.33 -7.62
N LYS A 681 -21.68 8.73 -8.31
CA LYS A 681 -21.76 10.02 -9.03
C LYS A 681 -21.64 11.21 -8.07
N ALA A 682 -22.29 11.16 -6.91
CA ALA A 682 -22.23 12.22 -5.91
C ALA A 682 -20.82 12.38 -5.32
N PHE A 683 -20.05 11.29 -5.27
CA PHE A 683 -18.68 11.29 -4.75
C PHE A 683 -17.62 11.69 -5.78
N LEU A 684 -17.73 11.18 -7.01
CA LEU A 684 -16.66 11.24 -8.00
C LEU A 684 -16.96 12.14 -9.20
N SER A 685 -18.23 12.42 -9.51
CA SER A 685 -18.56 13.27 -10.67
C SER A 685 -18.28 14.75 -10.37
N PRO A 686 -17.47 15.45 -11.17
CA PRO A 686 -17.27 16.89 -11.01
C PRO A 686 -18.52 17.71 -11.38
N PHE A 687 -19.51 17.10 -12.06
CA PHE A 687 -20.73 17.76 -12.52
C PHE A 687 -21.89 17.67 -11.53
N ASP A 688 -21.91 16.66 -10.67
CA ASP A 688 -22.83 16.64 -9.54
C ASP A 688 -22.38 17.75 -8.56
N ARG A 689 -23.29 18.53 -7.97
CA ARG A 689 -22.96 19.56 -6.97
C ARG A 689 -23.79 19.45 -5.69
N THR A 690 -24.50 18.32 -5.52
CA THR A 690 -25.37 18.06 -4.36
C THR A 690 -24.58 17.99 -3.05
N LEU A 691 -23.34 17.50 -3.11
CA LEU A 691 -22.41 17.50 -1.98
C LEU A 691 -21.34 18.57 -2.15
N THR A 692 -21.03 19.27 -1.06
CA THR A 692 -19.87 20.15 -0.99
C THR A 692 -18.57 19.37 -1.15
N ILE A 693 -17.49 20.05 -1.56
CA ILE A 693 -16.15 19.43 -1.69
C ILE A 693 -15.69 18.84 -0.35
N GLY A 694 -15.99 19.52 0.77
CA GLY A 694 -15.64 19.04 2.11
C GLY A 694 -16.40 17.77 2.52
N GLN A 695 -17.67 17.65 2.16
CA GLN A 695 -18.46 16.43 2.36
C GLN A 695 -17.92 15.28 1.50
N ARG A 696 -17.68 15.52 0.21
CA ARG A 696 -17.09 14.51 -0.70
C ARG A 696 -15.78 13.97 -0.17
N TRP A 697 -14.89 14.87 0.26
CA TRP A 697 -13.61 14.50 0.85
C TRP A 697 -13.80 13.52 2.00
N HIS A 698 -14.67 13.82 2.98
CA HIS A 698 -14.85 12.97 4.16
C HIS A 698 -15.61 11.68 3.91
N PHE A 699 -16.55 11.63 2.95
CA PHE A 699 -17.19 10.37 2.57
C PHE A 699 -16.22 9.45 1.82
N VAL A 700 -15.44 10.00 0.88
CA VAL A 700 -14.43 9.22 0.14
C VAL A 700 -13.29 8.80 1.08
N THR A 701 -12.59 9.76 1.69
CA THR A 701 -11.43 9.46 2.55
C THR A 701 -11.81 8.76 3.84
N GLY A 702 -13.06 8.89 4.28
CA GLY A 702 -13.59 8.20 5.44
C GLY A 702 -13.71 6.69 5.29
N TRP A 703 -13.90 6.19 4.07
CA TRP A 703 -13.99 4.75 3.77
C TRP A 703 -12.74 4.19 3.09
N LEU A 704 -11.81 5.06 2.66
CA LEU A 704 -10.52 4.68 2.10
C LEU A 704 -9.70 3.73 2.98
N PRO A 705 -9.65 3.86 4.33
CA PRO A 705 -8.94 2.89 5.17
C PRO A 705 -9.44 1.45 4.98
N TRP A 706 -10.74 1.25 4.83
CA TRP A 706 -11.32 -0.09 4.59
C TRP A 706 -10.97 -0.62 3.20
N ILE A 707 -10.90 0.25 2.19
CA ILE A 707 -10.38 -0.11 0.86
C ILE A 707 -8.89 -0.50 0.97
N GLY A 708 -8.12 0.20 1.79
CA GLY A 708 -6.74 -0.16 2.14
C GLY A 708 -6.62 -1.58 2.69
N ASP A 709 -7.49 -1.99 3.62
CA ASP A 709 -7.52 -3.37 4.13
C ASP A 709 -7.81 -4.40 3.02
N ALA A 710 -8.71 -4.08 2.09
CA ALA A 710 -9.06 -4.95 0.96
C ALA A 710 -7.89 -5.14 -0.01
N LEU A 711 -7.17 -4.05 -0.31
CA LEU A 711 -5.95 -4.08 -1.13
C LEU A 711 -4.83 -4.82 -0.41
N GLY A 712 -4.68 -4.62 0.90
CA GLY A 712 -3.72 -5.35 1.73
C GLY A 712 -3.92 -6.87 1.65
N LEU A 713 -5.18 -7.34 1.64
CA LEU A 713 -5.49 -8.76 1.43
C LEU A 713 -5.09 -9.24 0.02
N ALA A 714 -5.32 -8.44 -1.02
CA ALA A 714 -4.90 -8.80 -2.39
C ALA A 714 -3.37 -8.88 -2.52
N PHE A 715 -2.66 -7.88 -2.00
CA PHE A 715 -1.20 -7.84 -2.02
C PHE A 715 -0.56 -8.92 -1.16
N LEU A 716 -1.20 -9.33 -0.06
CA LEU A 716 -0.78 -10.50 0.70
C LEU A 716 -0.79 -11.75 -0.18
N LEU A 717 -1.90 -12.04 -0.85
CA LEU A 717 -2.05 -13.27 -1.65
C LEU A 717 -1.04 -13.30 -2.79
N LEU A 718 -0.84 -12.16 -3.46
CA LEU A 718 0.21 -12.00 -4.47
C LEU A 718 1.62 -12.18 -3.87
N GLY A 719 1.88 -11.61 -2.69
CA GLY A 719 3.16 -11.75 -1.98
C GLY A 719 3.46 -13.18 -1.56
N LEU A 720 2.46 -13.94 -1.13
CA LEU A 720 2.60 -15.37 -0.82
C LEU A 720 2.90 -16.19 -2.08
N ALA A 721 2.19 -15.93 -3.19
CA ALA A 721 2.47 -16.59 -4.46
C ALA A 721 3.88 -16.27 -4.98
N TRP A 722 4.30 -15.01 -4.89
CA TRP A 722 5.65 -14.59 -5.26
C TRP A 722 6.72 -15.22 -4.36
N SER A 723 6.46 -15.31 -3.05
CA SER A 723 7.36 -15.97 -2.10
C SER A 723 7.51 -17.46 -2.39
N ALA A 724 6.44 -18.14 -2.80
CA ALA A 724 6.52 -19.52 -3.25
C ALA A 724 7.42 -19.64 -4.50
N GLY A 725 7.32 -18.71 -5.46
CA GLY A 725 8.22 -18.63 -6.60
C GLY A 725 9.69 -18.45 -6.20
N LEU A 726 9.98 -17.51 -5.29
CA LEU A 726 11.31 -17.27 -4.74
C LEU A 726 11.92 -18.49 -4.02
N ILE A 727 11.09 -19.39 -3.48
CA ILE A 727 11.53 -20.60 -2.78
C ILE A 727 11.70 -21.77 -3.77
N LEU A 728 10.76 -21.94 -4.70
CA LEU A 728 10.69 -23.12 -5.58
C LEU A 728 11.53 -22.97 -6.86
N ASP A 729 11.68 -21.74 -7.37
CA ASP A 729 12.42 -21.43 -8.59
C ASP A 729 13.16 -20.09 -8.45
N PRO A 730 14.21 -20.03 -7.60
CA PRO A 730 14.97 -18.80 -7.33
C PRO A 730 15.75 -18.28 -8.54
N VAL A 731 15.84 -19.05 -9.62
CA VAL A 731 16.51 -18.64 -10.87
C VAL A 731 15.59 -17.76 -11.70
N ARG A 732 14.27 -18.03 -11.69
CA ARG A 732 13.29 -17.25 -12.47
C ARG A 732 12.60 -16.14 -11.69
N PHE A 733 12.49 -16.30 -10.37
CA PHE A 733 11.84 -15.31 -9.51
C PHE A 733 12.88 -14.42 -8.83
N GLU A 734 12.77 -13.12 -9.07
CA GLU A 734 13.61 -12.11 -8.43
C GLU A 734 12.83 -11.35 -7.34
N PHE A 735 13.55 -10.79 -6.37
CA PHE A 735 12.94 -9.91 -5.38
C PHE A 735 12.44 -8.62 -6.04
N PRO A 736 11.28 -8.08 -5.62
CA PRO A 736 10.85 -6.76 -6.07
C PRO A 736 11.89 -5.70 -5.69
N ILE A 737 12.04 -4.67 -6.52
CA ILE A 737 12.97 -3.58 -6.23
C ILE A 737 12.61 -2.87 -4.92
N LEU A 738 13.62 -2.31 -4.24
CA LEU A 738 13.46 -1.68 -2.92
C LEU A 738 12.39 -0.58 -2.91
N LEU A 739 12.22 0.12 -4.05
CA LEU A 739 11.24 1.20 -4.21
C LEU A 739 9.78 0.72 -4.09
N PHE A 740 9.50 -0.57 -4.26
CA PHE A 740 8.18 -1.16 -3.97
C PHE A 740 8.02 -1.60 -2.52
N MET A 741 9.11 -2.10 -1.90
CA MET A 741 9.04 -2.65 -0.55
C MET A 741 9.02 -1.57 0.54
N LEU A 742 9.87 -0.54 0.42
CA LEU A 742 10.03 0.48 1.46
C LEU A 742 8.76 1.28 1.75
N PRO A 743 7.97 1.75 0.76
CA PRO A 743 6.76 2.48 1.06
C PRO A 743 5.70 1.65 1.78
N SER A 744 5.65 0.34 1.53
CA SER A 744 4.70 -0.57 2.18
C SER A 744 4.99 -0.70 3.68
N ILE A 745 6.27 -0.87 4.06
CA ILE A 745 6.71 -0.87 5.45
C ILE A 745 6.52 0.52 6.07
N GLY A 746 6.88 1.57 5.32
CA GLY A 746 6.74 2.96 5.72
C GLY A 746 5.29 3.35 6.04
N LEU A 747 4.32 2.88 5.24
CA LEU A 747 2.89 3.08 5.50
C LEU A 747 2.46 2.47 6.82
N PHE A 748 2.87 1.23 7.10
CA PHE A 748 2.53 0.59 8.36
C PHE A 748 3.14 1.33 9.57
N ALA A 749 4.41 1.69 9.48
CA ALA A 749 5.08 2.48 10.53
C ALA A 749 4.39 3.85 10.72
N PHE A 750 4.06 4.53 9.62
CA PHE A 750 3.33 5.79 9.64
C PHE A 750 1.97 5.64 10.33
N LYS A 751 1.21 4.59 10.02
CA LYS A 751 -0.09 4.32 10.65
C LYS A 751 0.00 4.10 12.16
N ILE A 752 1.03 3.40 12.63
CA ILE A 752 1.30 3.26 14.06
C ILE A 752 1.59 4.63 14.69
N VAL A 753 2.47 5.43 14.09
CA VAL A 753 2.77 6.77 14.62
C VAL A 753 1.52 7.64 14.62
N GLN A 754 0.73 7.59 13.55
CA GLN A 754 -0.50 8.34 13.38
C GLN A 754 -1.51 8.01 14.48
N ILE A 755 -1.86 6.74 14.68
CA ILE A 755 -2.87 6.35 15.68
C ILE A 755 -2.42 6.73 17.10
N PHE A 756 -1.15 6.52 17.43
CA PHE A 756 -0.62 6.88 18.75
C PHE A 756 -0.64 8.39 18.99
N ALA A 757 -0.25 9.19 18.00
CA ALA A 757 -0.26 10.65 18.09
C ALA A 757 -1.69 11.21 18.20
N LEU A 758 -2.61 10.69 17.39
CA LEU A 758 -4.01 11.10 17.38
C LEU A 758 -4.71 10.77 18.70
N TYR A 759 -4.54 9.55 19.21
CA TYR A 759 -5.12 9.15 20.49
C TYR A 759 -4.53 9.96 21.65
N ALA A 760 -3.21 10.15 21.67
CA ALA A 760 -2.56 10.96 22.71
C ALA A 760 -3.12 12.39 22.78
N ALA A 761 -3.49 12.97 21.63
CA ALA A 761 -3.96 14.34 21.56
C ALA A 761 -5.46 14.49 21.82
N ARG A 762 -6.28 13.47 21.51
CA ARG A 762 -7.75 13.64 21.41
C ARG A 762 -8.59 12.65 22.21
N VAL A 763 -8.01 11.53 22.66
CA VAL A 763 -8.75 10.47 23.36
C VAL A 763 -8.24 10.38 24.81
N PRO A 764 -9.12 10.44 25.83
CA PRO A 764 -8.71 10.45 27.23
C PRO A 764 -8.31 9.04 27.72
N CYS A 765 -7.22 8.50 27.18
CA CYS A 765 -6.79 7.11 27.42
C CYS A 765 -5.27 6.99 27.70
N GLY A 766 -4.89 5.93 28.42
CA GLY A 766 -3.50 5.60 28.73
C GLY A 766 -2.76 4.94 27.56
N VAL A 767 -1.45 4.78 27.66
CA VAL A 767 -0.63 4.19 26.57
C VAL A 767 -1.03 2.74 26.27
N GLY A 768 -1.32 1.94 27.31
CA GLY A 768 -1.79 0.56 27.14
C GLY A 768 -3.14 0.47 26.41
N ASP A 769 -4.02 1.44 26.61
CA ASP A 769 -5.32 1.53 25.94
C ASP A 769 -5.16 1.85 24.46
N ARG A 770 -4.18 2.70 24.10
CA ARG A 770 -3.85 3.02 22.70
C ARG A 770 -3.35 1.79 21.96
N LEU A 771 -2.45 1.02 22.61
CA LEU A 771 -1.97 -0.23 22.05
C LEU A 771 -3.13 -1.24 21.90
N GLY A 772 -3.98 -1.35 22.93
CA GLY A 772 -5.16 -2.22 22.89
C GLY A 772 -6.12 -1.87 21.76
N ALA A 773 -6.41 -0.57 21.57
CA ALA A 773 -7.23 -0.07 20.47
C ALA A 773 -6.61 -0.35 19.11
N ALA A 774 -5.30 -0.11 18.95
CA ALA A 774 -4.58 -0.38 17.71
C ALA A 774 -4.60 -1.88 17.35
N VAL A 775 -4.37 -2.76 18.33
CA VAL A 775 -4.41 -4.21 18.14
C VAL A 775 -5.84 -4.69 17.82
N ALA A 776 -6.86 -4.17 18.51
CA ALA A 776 -8.27 -4.50 18.22
C ALA A 776 -8.71 -4.06 16.82
N GLY A 777 -8.31 -2.86 16.39
CA GLY A 777 -8.58 -2.38 15.03
C GLY A 777 -7.87 -3.23 13.98
N LEU A 778 -6.57 -3.51 14.19
CA LEU A 778 -5.75 -4.31 13.27
C LEU A 778 -6.26 -5.76 13.14
N ALA A 779 -6.82 -6.34 14.21
CA ALA A 779 -7.43 -7.67 14.23
C ALA A 779 -8.65 -7.80 13.29
N LEU A 780 -9.27 -6.69 12.89
CA LEU A 780 -10.44 -6.66 12.03
C LEU A 780 -10.10 -6.53 10.54
N SER A 781 -8.86 -6.17 10.17
CA SER A 781 -8.47 -5.86 8.79
C SER A 781 -8.85 -6.96 7.79
N HIS A 782 -8.62 -8.24 8.09
CA HIS A 782 -9.04 -9.35 7.20
C HIS A 782 -10.56 -9.38 6.98
N THR A 783 -11.31 -9.16 8.05
CA THR A 783 -12.79 -9.19 8.02
C THR A 783 -13.32 -8.01 7.21
N ILE A 784 -12.76 -6.82 7.42
CA ILE A 784 -13.10 -5.59 6.69
C ILE A 784 -12.74 -5.74 5.21
N GLY A 785 -11.53 -6.22 4.89
CA GLY A 785 -11.09 -6.44 3.51
C GLY A 785 -12.01 -7.37 2.74
N LYS A 786 -12.44 -8.49 3.34
CA LYS A 786 -13.46 -9.39 2.76
C LYS A 786 -14.82 -8.70 2.58
N ALA A 787 -15.23 -7.87 3.54
CA ALA A 787 -16.49 -7.15 3.48
C ALA A 787 -16.52 -6.14 2.34
N VAL A 788 -15.41 -5.43 2.12
CA VAL A 788 -15.25 -4.47 1.03
C VAL A 788 -15.34 -5.15 -0.33
N TRP A 789 -14.55 -6.20 -0.56
CA TRP A 789 -14.60 -6.93 -1.83
C TRP A 789 -16.01 -7.46 -2.13
N LYS A 790 -16.68 -8.03 -1.13
CA LYS A 790 -18.07 -8.49 -1.31
C LYS A 790 -19.04 -7.33 -1.52
N GLY A 791 -18.95 -6.25 -0.74
CA GLY A 791 -19.85 -5.09 -0.86
C GLY A 791 -19.78 -4.38 -2.20
N LEU A 792 -18.61 -4.38 -2.85
CA LEU A 792 -18.43 -3.84 -4.19
C LEU A 792 -19.10 -4.71 -5.27
N PHE A 793 -19.03 -6.04 -5.15
CA PHE A 793 -19.44 -6.96 -6.21
C PHE A 793 -20.77 -7.69 -5.99
N THR A 794 -21.34 -7.69 -4.79
CA THR A 794 -22.57 -8.46 -4.49
C THR A 794 -23.78 -7.57 -4.16
N ASN A 795 -24.96 -8.20 -4.16
CA ASN A 795 -26.24 -7.54 -3.84
C ASN A 795 -26.88 -7.97 -2.52
N SER A 796 -26.55 -9.15 -2.02
CA SER A 796 -27.11 -9.73 -0.80
C SER A 796 -26.01 -10.02 0.21
N LEU A 797 -26.27 -9.78 1.49
CA LEU A 797 -25.32 -10.18 2.52
C LEU A 797 -25.21 -11.71 2.59
N PRO A 798 -23.99 -12.27 2.52
CA PRO A 798 -23.80 -13.67 2.82
C PRO A 798 -23.98 -13.91 4.32
N PHE A 799 -24.74 -14.97 4.67
CA PHE A 799 -24.88 -15.40 6.05
C PHE A 799 -23.53 -15.87 6.61
N ILE A 800 -22.99 -15.14 7.59
CA ILE A 800 -21.75 -15.53 8.28
C ILE A 800 -22.08 -16.66 9.26
N ARG A 801 -21.74 -17.89 8.88
CA ARG A 801 -21.91 -19.08 9.70
C ARG A 801 -21.03 -18.98 10.95
N THR A 802 -21.63 -19.11 12.12
CA THR A 802 -20.92 -19.41 13.36
C THR A 802 -20.51 -20.89 13.37
N PRO A 803 -19.27 -21.22 13.78
CA PRO A 803 -18.89 -22.61 14.00
C PRO A 803 -19.80 -23.23 15.09
N LYS A 804 -20.44 -24.36 14.81
CA LYS A 804 -21.28 -25.08 15.78
C LYS A 804 -20.38 -26.00 16.65
N MET A 805 -19.68 -25.42 17.61
CA MET A 805 -18.79 -26.15 18.54
C MET A 805 -19.00 -25.68 19.98
N GLU A 806 -20.26 -25.61 20.44
CA GLU A 806 -20.65 -25.07 21.76
C GLU A 806 -20.01 -25.83 22.94
N ASN A 807 -19.64 -27.10 22.76
CA ASN A 807 -19.07 -27.96 23.81
C ASN A 807 -17.51 -27.99 23.85
N ALA A 808 -16.81 -27.27 22.98
CA ALA A 808 -15.34 -27.26 22.95
C ALA A 808 -14.76 -26.29 24.02
N PRO A 809 -13.51 -26.49 24.49
CA PRO A 809 -12.85 -25.52 25.38
C PRO A 809 -12.79 -24.12 24.75
N ALA A 810 -12.93 -23.06 25.56
CA ALA A 810 -13.01 -21.68 25.07
C ALA A 810 -11.85 -21.28 24.14
N LEU A 811 -10.62 -21.72 24.44
CA LEU A 811 -9.45 -21.48 23.59
C LEU A 811 -9.58 -22.14 22.20
N VAL A 812 -10.10 -23.37 22.16
CA VAL A 812 -10.33 -24.11 20.90
C VAL A 812 -11.41 -23.42 20.09
N GLN A 813 -12.49 -22.98 20.74
CA GLN A 813 -13.53 -22.19 20.08
C GLN A 813 -12.95 -20.90 19.47
N GLY A 814 -12.13 -20.17 20.23
CA GLY A 814 -11.43 -18.97 19.75
C GLY A 814 -10.59 -19.23 18.50
N LEU A 815 -9.69 -20.23 18.54
CA LEU A 815 -8.84 -20.55 17.39
C LEU A 815 -9.63 -20.99 16.16
N VAL A 816 -10.71 -21.75 16.33
CA VAL A 816 -11.60 -22.15 15.24
C VAL A 816 -12.33 -20.95 14.63
N MET A 817 -12.70 -19.94 15.44
CA MET A 817 -13.31 -18.69 14.94
C MET A 817 -12.39 -17.89 14.02
N VAL A 818 -11.07 -17.97 14.22
CA VAL A 818 -10.04 -17.27 13.42
C VAL A 818 -9.25 -18.20 12.51
N ARG A 819 -9.84 -19.34 12.10
CA ARG A 819 -9.14 -20.36 11.28
C ARG A 819 -8.50 -19.81 10.01
N GLU A 820 -9.18 -18.88 9.32
CA GLU A 820 -8.67 -18.32 8.06
C GLU A 820 -7.45 -17.44 8.35
N GLU A 821 -7.56 -16.57 9.35
CA GLU A 821 -6.48 -15.73 9.81
C GLU A 821 -5.29 -16.56 10.32
N LEU A 822 -5.55 -17.67 11.02
CA LEU A 822 -4.51 -18.58 11.50
C LEU A 822 -3.75 -19.25 10.34
N ILE A 823 -4.47 -19.69 9.29
CA ILE A 823 -3.85 -20.24 8.07
C ILE A 823 -2.99 -19.19 7.38
N LEU A 824 -3.49 -17.96 7.23
CA LEU A 824 -2.73 -16.87 6.61
C LEU A 824 -1.52 -16.46 7.44
N LEU A 825 -1.63 -16.48 8.78
CA LEU A 825 -0.49 -16.27 9.68
C LEU A 825 0.58 -17.37 9.49
N ALA A 826 0.17 -18.63 9.45
CA ALA A 826 1.09 -19.75 9.23
C ALA A 826 1.77 -19.68 7.86
N LEU A 827 1.01 -19.38 6.80
CA LEU A 827 1.55 -19.24 5.44
C LEU A 827 2.53 -18.08 5.32
N THR A 828 2.23 -16.92 5.92
CA THR A 828 3.14 -15.76 5.91
C THR A 828 4.43 -16.03 6.67
N TRP A 829 4.35 -16.69 7.83
CA TRP A 829 5.53 -17.05 8.61
C TRP A 829 6.34 -18.15 7.93
N ALA A 830 5.69 -19.14 7.32
CA ALA A 830 6.37 -20.15 6.52
C ALA A 830 7.07 -19.54 5.30
N ALA A 831 6.42 -18.61 4.60
CA ALA A 831 7.04 -17.87 3.50
C ALA A 831 8.23 -17.01 3.97
N LEU A 832 8.09 -16.31 5.10
CA LEU A 832 9.16 -15.51 5.68
C LEU A 832 10.38 -16.37 6.02
N LEU A 833 10.18 -17.48 6.73
CA LEU A 833 11.26 -18.40 7.09
C LEU A 833 11.84 -19.09 5.86
N GLY A 834 10.99 -19.53 4.92
CA GLY A 834 11.41 -20.19 3.68
C GLY A 834 12.27 -19.30 2.80
N VAL A 835 11.85 -18.04 2.60
CA VAL A 835 12.66 -17.05 1.86
C VAL A 835 13.93 -16.69 2.63
N GLY A 836 13.82 -16.42 3.94
CA GLY A 836 14.97 -16.02 4.76
C GLY A 836 16.08 -17.08 4.80
N PHE A 837 15.71 -18.35 5.04
CA PHE A 837 16.67 -19.45 5.04
C PHE A 837 17.11 -19.86 3.64
N GLY A 838 16.19 -19.90 2.66
CA GLY A 838 16.50 -20.26 1.27
C GLY A 838 17.48 -19.30 0.58
N HIS A 839 17.48 -18.02 0.99
CA HIS A 839 18.38 -16.98 0.47
C HIS A 839 19.45 -16.54 1.48
N HIS A 840 19.61 -17.27 2.59
CA HIS A 840 20.61 -17.02 3.64
C HIS A 840 20.67 -15.58 4.19
N TRP A 841 19.58 -14.82 4.09
CA TRP A 841 19.55 -13.39 4.45
C TRP A 841 20.65 -12.54 3.75
N ALA A 842 21.18 -13.01 2.63
CA ALA A 842 22.40 -12.50 2.02
C ALA A 842 22.23 -11.06 1.54
N THR A 843 21.13 -10.78 0.83
CA THR A 843 20.90 -9.50 0.15
C THR A 843 20.00 -8.55 0.96
N PRO A 844 20.14 -7.22 0.82
CA PRO A 844 19.19 -6.26 1.39
C PRO A 844 17.75 -6.50 0.95
N GLU A 845 17.53 -6.95 -0.29
CA GLU A 845 16.24 -7.26 -0.89
C GLU A 845 15.55 -8.41 -0.15
N SER A 846 16.29 -9.50 0.12
CA SER A 846 15.76 -10.64 0.88
C SER A 846 15.32 -10.24 2.29
N ARG A 847 16.14 -9.43 2.97
CA ARG A 847 15.83 -8.89 4.31
C ARG A 847 14.60 -7.99 4.29
N LEU A 848 14.47 -7.12 3.30
CA LEU A 848 13.32 -6.23 3.14
C LEU A 848 12.05 -7.01 2.79
N TRP A 849 12.14 -8.05 1.95
CA TRP A 849 10.99 -8.90 1.63
C TRP A 849 10.48 -9.63 2.86
N CYS A 850 11.38 -10.20 3.67
CA CYS A 850 11.02 -10.77 4.97
C CYS A 850 10.37 -9.74 5.91
N ALA A 851 10.84 -8.48 5.90
CA ALA A 851 10.21 -7.41 6.67
C ALA A 851 8.79 -7.07 6.15
N VAL A 852 8.57 -7.06 4.84
CA VAL A 852 7.24 -6.90 4.23
C VAL A 852 6.32 -8.05 4.66
N LEU A 853 6.77 -9.30 4.56
CA LEU A 853 6.00 -10.48 4.99
C LEU A 853 5.67 -10.42 6.48
N PHE A 854 6.63 -9.99 7.32
CA PHE A 854 6.41 -9.79 8.74
C PHE A 854 5.30 -8.74 8.97
N THR A 855 5.41 -7.56 8.35
CA THR A 855 4.39 -6.51 8.44
C THR A 855 3.01 -7.00 7.98
N GLN A 856 2.94 -7.73 6.86
CA GLN A 856 1.69 -8.30 6.36
C GLN A 856 1.11 -9.39 7.27
N SER A 857 1.92 -10.03 8.12
CA SER A 857 1.46 -11.02 9.09
C SER A 857 0.74 -10.42 10.31
N LEU A 858 1.01 -9.14 10.62
CA LEU A 858 0.55 -8.49 11.86
C LEU A 858 -0.97 -8.38 12.02
N PRO A 859 -1.78 -8.10 10.97
CA PRO A 859 -3.24 -8.24 11.04
C PRO A 859 -3.73 -9.60 11.52
N TYR A 860 -3.10 -10.67 11.04
CA TYR A 860 -3.49 -12.04 11.38
C TYR A 860 -3.03 -12.41 12.78
N LEU A 861 -1.82 -12.00 13.16
CA LEU A 861 -1.34 -12.13 14.54
C LEU A 861 -2.26 -11.40 15.51
N ALA A 862 -2.63 -10.15 15.22
CA ALA A 862 -3.57 -9.38 16.02
C ALA A 862 -4.93 -10.07 16.13
N SER A 863 -5.45 -10.64 15.04
CA SER A 863 -6.71 -11.39 15.04
C SER A 863 -6.66 -12.61 15.97
N VAL A 864 -5.58 -13.40 15.90
CA VAL A 864 -5.36 -14.55 16.79
C VAL A 864 -5.24 -14.10 18.24
N LEU A 865 -4.45 -13.06 18.52
CA LEU A 865 -4.29 -12.54 19.89
C LEU A 865 -5.60 -12.03 20.48
N VAL A 866 -6.37 -11.23 19.73
CA VAL A 866 -7.66 -10.71 20.19
C VAL A 866 -8.66 -11.84 20.39
N SER A 867 -8.68 -12.85 19.52
CA SER A 867 -9.54 -14.02 19.69
C SER A 867 -9.20 -14.83 20.95
N ILE A 868 -7.90 -15.02 21.24
CA ILE A 868 -7.45 -15.65 22.48
C ILE A 868 -7.89 -14.81 23.69
N ILE A 869 -7.65 -13.50 23.67
CA ILE A 869 -8.03 -12.58 24.76
C ILE A 869 -9.55 -12.60 24.99
N ALA A 870 -10.36 -12.60 23.93
CA ALA A 870 -11.82 -12.67 24.00
C ALA A 870 -12.32 -14.02 24.56
N SER A 871 -11.52 -15.08 24.43
CA SER A 871 -11.84 -16.41 24.94
C SER A 871 -11.39 -16.63 26.39
N MET A 872 -10.62 -15.69 26.97
CA MET A 872 -10.18 -15.79 28.36
C MET A 872 -11.29 -15.38 29.33
N PRO A 873 -11.43 -16.04 30.49
CA PRO A 873 -12.42 -15.66 31.50
C PRO A 873 -12.21 -14.22 31.97
N ALA A 874 -13.27 -13.42 32.00
CA ALA A 874 -13.25 -12.12 32.63
C ALA A 874 -12.86 -12.24 34.11
N LYS A 875 -11.97 -11.36 34.59
CA LYS A 875 -11.74 -11.23 36.04
C LYS A 875 -13.06 -10.78 36.68
N ALA A 876 -13.50 -11.45 37.75
CA ALA A 876 -14.71 -11.08 38.47
C ALA A 876 -14.70 -9.56 38.78
N PRO A 877 -15.78 -8.82 38.46
CA PRO A 877 -15.80 -7.38 38.67
C PRO A 877 -15.57 -7.09 40.15
N LYS A 878 -14.60 -6.22 40.47
CA LYS A 878 -14.51 -5.64 41.80
C LYS A 878 -15.81 -4.89 42.05
N ARG A 879 -16.63 -5.37 43.01
CA ARG A 879 -17.85 -4.67 43.46
C ARG A 879 -17.51 -3.21 43.73
N THR A 880 -17.85 -2.33 42.79
CA THR A 880 -17.86 -0.90 43.00
C THR A 880 -18.97 -0.62 44.00
N ARG A 881 -18.59 -0.21 45.22
CA ARG A 881 -19.54 0.38 46.17
C ARG A 881 -20.16 1.58 45.46
N ILE A 882 -21.42 1.45 45.07
CA ILE A 882 -22.26 2.60 44.72
C ILE A 882 -22.24 3.49 45.98
N LYS A 883 -21.54 4.63 45.93
CA LYS A 883 -21.76 5.67 46.91
C LYS A 883 -23.19 6.16 46.67
N ALA A 884 -24.07 5.88 47.63
CA ALA A 884 -25.38 6.52 47.69
C ALA A 884 -25.22 8.04 47.53
N PRO A 885 -26.12 8.73 46.82
CA PRO A 885 -26.05 10.17 46.68
C PRO A 885 -26.04 10.81 48.07
N ALA A 886 -25.14 11.76 48.28
CA ALA A 886 -25.06 12.52 49.52
C ALA A 886 -26.41 13.23 49.73
N LEU A 887 -27.18 12.77 50.71
CA LEU A 887 -28.30 13.50 51.26
C LEU A 887 -27.78 14.89 51.69
N LEU A 888 -28.45 15.94 51.22
CA LEU A 888 -28.26 17.31 51.68
C LEU A 888 -28.30 17.35 53.21
N PRO A 889 -27.48 18.17 53.88
CA PRO A 889 -27.44 18.21 55.33
C PRO A 889 -28.77 18.73 55.87
N GLN A 890 -29.51 17.84 56.55
CA GLN A 890 -30.67 18.22 57.35
C GLN A 890 -30.23 19.20 58.46
N SER A 891 -30.92 20.33 58.54
CA SER A 891 -30.83 21.29 59.63
C SER A 891 -31.07 20.60 60.98
N ARG A 892 -30.09 20.70 61.89
CA ARG A 892 -30.23 20.26 63.28
C ARG A 892 -31.28 21.13 63.99
N MET A 893 -32.42 20.55 64.34
CA MET A 893 -33.18 20.96 65.52
C MET A 893 -32.78 20.05 66.70
N PRO A 894 -32.56 20.58 67.91
CA PRO A 894 -32.28 19.76 69.08
C PRO A 894 -33.61 19.27 69.67
N ILE A 895 -33.77 17.95 69.78
CA ILE A 895 -34.86 17.35 70.56
C ILE A 895 -34.27 16.80 71.85
N SER A 896 -34.81 17.29 72.97
CA SER A 896 -34.54 16.86 74.34
C SER A 896 -34.94 15.40 74.55
N ALA A 897 -34.09 14.65 75.24
CA ALA A 897 -34.40 13.32 75.73
C ALA A 897 -35.46 13.35 76.84
N ARG A 898 -36.49 12.50 76.72
CA ARG A 898 -37.20 11.90 77.86
C ARG A 898 -37.48 10.44 77.54
N THR A 899 -36.93 9.59 78.39
CA THR A 899 -37.22 8.16 78.58
C THR A 899 -38.61 7.96 79.18
N ALA A 900 -39.35 6.94 78.72
CA ALA A 900 -40.22 6.11 79.56
C ALA A 900 -40.57 4.81 78.81
N ALA A 901 -40.58 3.72 79.59
CA ALA A 901 -40.81 2.34 79.23
C ALA A 901 -42.27 2.02 78.84
N GLY A 902 -42.50 0.79 78.36
CA GLY A 902 -43.79 0.12 78.52
C GLY A 902 -44.14 -0.86 77.39
N ASP A 903 -43.81 -2.13 77.65
CA ASP A 903 -44.39 -3.39 77.14
C ASP A 903 -44.17 -3.85 75.68
#